data_AF-A0AAW1DGF4-F1
#
_entry.id   AF-A0AAW1DGF4-F1
#
_cell.length_a   1.000
_cell.length_b   1.000
_cell.length_c   1.000
_cell.angle_alpha   90.00
_cell.angle_beta   90.00
_cell.angle_gamma   90.00
#
_symmetry.space_group_name_H-M   'P 1'
#
loop_
_entity.id
_entity.type
_entity.pdbx_description
1 polymer ?
#
loop_
_entity_poly.entity_id
_entity_poly.type
_entity_poly.pdbx_seq_one_letter_code
_entity_poly.pdbx_strand_id
1 'polypeptide(L)'
;MSIAEKSFHESCELGDKCYRKKKKHFRLFYHSHLDELVRNYSLDVPETYIPKISNRTFRSQLNYHHKLFTRNYSKGSSDSDEDICQELNAIVEKHLPNPTLNSIMSSESNRNTSKKICSYGEKCYRQNPQHFQNFDHPHLNSLLKLMKDGEISIPNEYNGPISHETLKGQLKCIRDNFSKEEKSEDKTRRSDGNRSPLPSSSDSSVIYVEDDEHKNKSSTMKSSPKQSQDSEECLTQKANLIAQAQAYRVVVLDRAKYPILDKLMAAAPYSFFLTTVSDSPATHNEMLSVTFAELIDPNLGPLESSLQINFMVQLSWVLAQYHIMGHRNKPMTLIYGDVDMDLNRFKHFLTAVKVKPPSTFGSHHTKMMIFSYSDQSIRIVVATANLVESDWDNRTQGLWISPRCRPLDVGSDTMAGDSPTNFKRDVIKYLSAYNLPELVPWIKKLQKVNMSAIKVFFISSVPGSHRAPAGNTKHDWGHPSLAKILNERITLAENNSYPVLVQCSSIGSLGSKPEDWLLGDMLTTFTSGKRNGVYSKPKLKFIYPSFENIANSYDGILGGGCLPYSRATHLKQEWLTSFMCQWTSDKRHRTRAPPHIKSYCRVSPDYSKLSYFVLTSANMSKAAWGMLNKSGTLNILSYEAGVLFLPQFFIEKDYFPLTEELSDKNAPIFPMPYDLPPLPFAFSDVPWFIDSIL
;
A
#
# COMPACT_ATOMS: atom_id res chain seq x y z
N MET A 1 21.21 -17.09 51.99
CA MET A 1 21.87 -17.81 50.88
C MET A 1 21.28 -19.21 50.91
N SER A 2 20.65 -19.79 49.88
CA SER A 2 20.80 -19.73 48.41
C SER A 2 19.41 -19.97 47.77
N ILE A 3 18.92 -19.15 46.85
CA ILE A 3 19.01 -19.31 45.37
C ILE A 3 19.36 -20.75 44.92
N ALA A 4 18.38 -21.46 44.37
CA ALA A 4 18.52 -22.52 43.36
C ALA A 4 17.12 -22.75 42.76
N GLU A 5 16.70 -22.04 41.72
CA GLU A 5 17.01 -22.21 40.28
C GLU A 5 16.56 -23.57 39.70
N LYS A 6 15.54 -23.51 38.81
CA LYS A 6 15.72 -23.75 37.36
C LYS A 6 14.38 -23.60 36.62
N SER A 7 14.10 -22.39 36.14
CA SER A 7 13.21 -22.17 34.99
C SER A 7 14.09 -22.03 33.75
N PHE A 8 13.95 -22.89 32.73
CA PHE A 8 14.62 -22.69 31.45
C PHE A 8 14.00 -21.50 30.72
N HIS A 9 14.56 -20.31 30.93
CA HIS A 9 14.49 -19.19 30.00
C HIS A 9 15.92 -18.71 29.78
N GLU A 10 16.46 -18.90 28.57
CA GLU A 10 17.69 -18.21 28.19
C GLU A 10 17.47 -16.70 28.32
N SER A 11 18.44 -15.98 28.87
CA SER A 11 18.35 -14.51 28.87
C SER A 11 18.29 -14.03 27.42
N CYS A 12 17.35 -13.12 27.13
CA CYS A 12 17.30 -12.56 25.79
C CYS A 12 18.62 -11.84 25.48
N GLU A 13 19.35 -12.28 24.46
CA GLU A 13 20.62 -11.68 24.04
C GLU A 13 20.51 -10.18 23.72
N LEU A 14 19.32 -9.75 23.29
CA LEU A 14 19.03 -8.35 22.99
C LEU A 14 18.65 -7.53 24.23
N GLY A 15 18.37 -8.16 25.37
CA GLY A 15 18.04 -7.50 26.64
C GLY A 15 17.01 -6.36 26.49
N ASP A 16 17.36 -5.20 27.03
CA ASP A 16 16.56 -3.96 26.96
C ASP A 16 16.47 -3.31 25.56
N LYS A 17 17.20 -3.85 24.58
CA LYS A 17 17.11 -3.49 23.15
C LYS A 17 16.23 -4.47 22.35
N CYS A 18 15.64 -5.48 22.99
CA CYS A 18 14.80 -6.43 22.28
C CYS A 18 13.54 -5.75 21.73
N TYR A 19 13.28 -5.88 20.43
CA TYR A 19 12.12 -5.29 19.75
C TYR A 19 10.99 -6.30 19.49
N ARG A 20 11.14 -7.56 19.94
CA ARG A 20 10.17 -8.63 19.69
C ARG A 20 8.88 -8.39 20.48
N LYS A 21 7.71 -8.59 19.85
CA LYS A 21 6.38 -8.36 20.46
C LYS A 21 5.50 -9.61 20.56
N LYS A 22 6.05 -10.80 20.25
CA LYS A 22 5.28 -12.05 20.16
C LYS A 22 5.27 -12.77 21.50
N LYS A 23 4.10 -13.23 21.96
CA LYS A 23 3.91 -13.99 23.21
C LYS A 23 4.83 -15.21 23.34
N LYS A 24 5.15 -15.90 22.24
CA LYS A 24 6.08 -17.04 22.22
C LYS A 24 7.51 -16.65 22.63
N HIS A 25 7.95 -15.43 22.30
CA HIS A 25 9.29 -14.95 22.65
C HIS A 25 9.43 -14.76 24.17
N PHE A 26 8.47 -14.11 24.83
CA PHE A 26 8.47 -13.90 26.28
C PHE A 26 8.19 -15.16 27.11
N ARG A 27 7.87 -16.29 26.45
CA ARG A 27 7.80 -17.62 27.05
C ARG A 27 9.06 -18.44 26.88
N LEU A 28 9.99 -18.00 26.04
CA LEU A 28 11.23 -18.72 25.74
C LEU A 28 12.44 -17.98 26.31
N PHE A 29 12.37 -16.65 26.35
CA PHE A 29 13.48 -15.79 26.77
C PHE A 29 13.12 -14.92 27.95
N TYR A 30 14.05 -14.82 28.90
CA TYR A 30 13.92 -14.00 30.10
C TYR A 30 14.37 -12.57 29.83
N HIS A 31 13.61 -11.60 30.35
CA HIS A 31 13.87 -10.17 30.24
C HIS A 31 14.01 -9.56 31.63
N SER A 32 15.21 -9.65 32.21
CA SER A 32 15.50 -9.15 33.57
C SER A 32 15.02 -7.70 33.80
N HIS A 33 15.23 -6.82 32.82
CA HIS A 33 14.80 -5.42 32.89
C HIS A 33 13.28 -5.26 32.96
N LEU A 34 12.50 -6.04 32.20
CA LEU A 34 11.02 -5.99 32.28
C LEU A 34 10.54 -6.58 33.59
N ASP A 35 11.24 -7.60 34.10
CA ASP A 35 10.92 -8.25 35.35
C ASP A 35 11.10 -7.30 36.55
N GLU A 36 12.20 -6.55 36.56
CA GLU A 36 12.46 -5.49 37.55
C GLU A 36 11.40 -4.38 37.49
N LEU A 37 11.06 -3.92 36.28
CA LEU A 37 10.03 -2.89 36.08
C LEU A 37 8.65 -3.34 36.53
N VAL A 38 8.26 -4.57 36.19
CA VAL A 38 6.97 -5.14 36.61
C VAL A 38 6.91 -5.34 38.12
N ARG A 39 8.00 -5.77 38.76
CA ARG A 39 8.04 -5.91 40.23
C ARG A 39 7.94 -4.58 40.96
N ASN A 40 8.62 -3.55 40.45
CA ASN A 40 8.70 -2.25 41.13
C ASN A 40 7.53 -1.33 40.81
N TYR A 41 6.94 -1.44 39.61
CA TYR A 41 5.96 -0.47 39.09
C TYR A 41 4.72 -1.12 38.45
N SER A 42 4.63 -2.44 38.36
CA SER A 42 3.57 -3.15 37.62
C SER A 42 3.46 -2.69 36.16
N LEU A 43 2.45 -1.86 35.83
CA LEU A 43 2.30 -1.23 34.51
C LEU A 43 2.56 0.29 34.54
N ASP A 44 2.69 0.88 35.74
CA ASP A 44 2.78 2.32 35.97
C ASP A 44 4.24 2.78 36.13
N VAL A 45 5.04 2.51 35.09
CA VAL A 45 6.46 2.88 35.04
C VAL A 45 6.60 4.42 35.01
N PRO A 46 7.46 5.04 35.84
CA PRO A 46 7.65 6.49 35.89
C PRO A 46 7.99 7.10 34.52
N GLU A 47 7.46 8.29 34.22
CA GLU A 47 7.73 9.00 32.95
C GLU A 47 9.21 9.35 32.75
N THR A 48 10.01 9.35 33.82
CA THR A 48 11.47 9.53 33.78
C THR A 48 12.23 8.31 33.25
N TYR A 49 11.58 7.15 33.11
CA TYR A 49 12.18 5.96 32.52
C TYR A 49 12.15 6.04 30.98
N ILE A 50 13.33 6.05 30.35
CA ILE A 50 13.47 6.14 28.89
C ILE A 50 13.85 4.75 28.33
N PRO A 51 12.93 4.02 27.66
CA PRO A 51 13.24 2.72 27.09
C PRO A 51 14.19 2.83 25.89
N LYS A 52 15.07 1.84 25.68
CA LYS A 52 15.98 1.77 24.52
C LYS A 52 15.31 1.31 23.21
N ILE A 53 13.99 1.17 23.24
CA ILE A 53 13.10 0.78 22.14
C ILE A 53 11.91 1.72 22.12
N SER A 54 11.12 1.76 21.04
CA SER A 54 9.98 2.69 20.97
C SER A 54 8.98 2.48 22.11
N ASN A 55 8.45 3.58 22.66
CA ASN A 55 7.49 3.55 23.78
C ASN A 55 6.31 2.61 23.56
N ARG A 56 5.81 2.53 22.31
CA ARG A 56 4.76 1.59 21.91
C ARG A 56 5.21 0.13 22.03
N THR A 57 6.45 -0.18 21.63
CA THR A 57 7.04 -1.52 21.76
C THR A 57 7.25 -1.86 23.23
N PHE A 58 7.86 -0.96 23.98
CA PHE A 58 8.07 -1.13 25.42
C PHE A 58 6.76 -1.39 26.18
N ARG A 59 5.74 -0.55 26.00
CA ARG A 59 4.42 -0.76 26.64
C ARG A 59 3.75 -2.08 26.22
N SER A 60 3.95 -2.51 24.98
CA SER A 60 3.43 -3.81 24.53
C SER A 60 4.15 -4.96 25.26
N GLN A 61 5.47 -4.89 25.37
CA GLN A 61 6.29 -5.90 26.04
C GLN A 61 6.02 -5.95 27.55
N LEU A 62 5.93 -4.80 28.21
CA LEU A 62 5.58 -4.67 29.64
C LEU A 62 4.22 -5.32 29.94
N ASN A 63 3.22 -5.05 29.09
CA ASN A 63 1.90 -5.69 29.19
C ASN A 63 1.93 -7.21 29.02
N TYR A 64 2.74 -7.73 28.09
CA TYR A 64 2.89 -9.17 27.91
C TYR A 64 3.62 -9.81 29.09
N HIS A 65 4.68 -9.17 29.57
CA HIS A 65 5.47 -9.64 30.70
C HIS A 65 4.65 -9.68 31.98
N HIS A 66 3.91 -8.60 32.29
CA HIS A 66 2.99 -8.52 33.42
C HIS A 66 1.93 -9.64 33.39
N LYS A 67 1.37 -9.95 32.20
CA LYS A 67 0.39 -11.04 32.01
C LYS A 67 0.98 -12.44 32.18
N LEU A 68 2.27 -12.62 31.94
CA LEU A 68 2.96 -13.90 32.18
C LEU A 68 3.32 -14.03 33.67
N PHE A 69 3.83 -12.95 34.27
CA PHE A 69 4.21 -12.86 35.67
C PHE A 69 3.03 -13.15 36.62
N THR A 70 1.87 -12.51 36.38
CA THR A 70 0.63 -12.71 37.17
C THR A 70 0.01 -14.11 37.02
N ARG A 71 0.27 -14.80 35.90
CA ARG A 71 -0.27 -16.14 35.62
C ARG A 71 0.55 -17.27 36.24
N ASN A 72 1.83 -17.05 36.51
CA ASN A 72 2.71 -18.04 37.13
C ASN A 72 2.58 -18.04 38.67
N TYR A 73 2.22 -16.91 39.30
CA TYR A 73 1.96 -16.85 40.74
C TYR A 73 0.59 -17.40 41.17
N SER A 74 -0.34 -17.59 40.23
CA SER A 74 -1.71 -18.10 40.47
C SER A 74 -1.85 -19.62 40.32
N LYS A 75 -0.76 -20.34 40.05
CA LYS A 75 -0.70 -21.82 40.02
C LYS A 75 0.37 -22.33 40.99
N GLY A 76 0.02 -22.42 42.26
CA GLY A 76 0.76 -23.19 43.24
C GLY A 76 0.08 -24.56 43.47
N SER A 77 0.93 -25.59 43.61
CA SER A 77 0.70 -26.95 44.13
C SER A 77 0.04 -28.03 43.26
N SER A 78 0.75 -29.18 43.24
CA SER A 78 0.42 -30.57 42.88
C SER A 78 0.30 -30.96 41.40
N ASP A 79 1.39 -31.44 40.80
CA ASP A 79 1.56 -32.84 40.36
C ASP A 79 3.04 -33.12 39.99
N SER A 80 3.48 -34.36 40.21
CA SER A 80 4.85 -34.81 40.53
C SER A 80 5.86 -34.95 39.37
N ASP A 81 7.13 -34.78 39.74
CA ASP A 81 8.39 -34.71 38.97
C ASP A 81 8.90 -36.01 38.27
N GLU A 82 8.06 -36.86 37.67
CA GLU A 82 8.54 -38.12 37.05
C GLU A 82 8.69 -38.11 35.52
N ASP A 83 8.08 -37.18 34.78
CA ASP A 83 8.10 -37.20 33.30
C ASP A 83 9.27 -36.43 32.66
N ILE A 84 10.01 -35.62 33.42
CA ILE A 84 11.02 -34.70 32.85
C ILE A 84 12.39 -35.40 32.63
N CYS A 85 12.66 -36.51 33.33
CA CYS A 85 13.95 -37.21 33.22
C CYS A 85 14.06 -38.17 32.03
N GLN A 86 12.97 -38.53 31.35
CA GLN A 86 13.03 -39.46 30.20
C GLN A 86 13.22 -38.77 28.84
N GLU A 87 12.75 -37.53 28.66
CA GLU A 87 12.93 -36.81 27.38
C GLU A 87 14.32 -36.19 27.20
N LEU A 88 15.04 -35.88 28.29
CA LEU A 88 16.32 -35.19 28.23
C LEU A 88 17.51 -36.08 27.84
N ASN A 89 17.40 -37.41 28.02
CA ASN A 89 18.45 -38.35 27.58
C ASN A 89 18.42 -38.61 26.06
N ALA A 90 17.33 -38.29 25.35
CA ALA A 90 17.23 -38.52 23.91
C ALA A 90 17.88 -37.41 23.05
N ILE A 91 18.20 -36.25 23.65
CA ILE A 91 18.67 -35.06 22.92
C ILE A 91 20.20 -35.00 22.84
N VAL A 92 20.92 -35.67 23.75
CA VAL A 92 22.40 -35.58 23.83
C VAL A 92 23.11 -36.47 22.79
N GLU A 93 22.45 -37.44 22.16
CA GLU A 93 23.12 -38.38 21.25
C GLU A 93 23.17 -37.97 19.76
N LYS A 94 22.64 -36.80 19.35
CA LYS A 94 22.42 -36.55 17.92
C LYS A 94 23.26 -35.46 17.24
N HIS A 95 24.34 -34.95 17.82
CA HIS A 95 25.18 -33.93 17.16
C HIS A 95 26.68 -34.28 17.14
N LEU A 96 27.12 -34.95 16.06
CA LEU A 96 28.47 -34.86 15.49
C LEU A 96 28.41 -34.94 13.93
N PRO A 97 29.41 -34.41 13.18
CA PRO A 97 29.21 -33.90 11.81
C PRO A 97 29.74 -34.75 10.64
N ASN A 98 28.97 -34.73 9.52
CA ASN A 98 29.31 -34.91 8.07
C ASN A 98 30.00 -36.22 7.58
N PRO A 99 30.07 -36.58 6.25
CA PRO A 99 29.59 -35.95 4.98
C PRO A 99 28.97 -36.90 3.89
N THR A 100 28.52 -36.31 2.76
CA THR A 100 28.37 -36.83 1.35
C THR A 100 27.37 -37.95 1.00
N LEU A 101 26.46 -37.73 0.01
CA LEU A 101 26.57 -38.18 -1.40
C LEU A 101 25.28 -37.95 -2.22
N ASN A 102 25.46 -37.71 -3.52
CA ASN A 102 24.45 -37.57 -4.57
C ASN A 102 23.73 -38.88 -4.95
N SER A 103 22.60 -38.72 -5.66
CA SER A 103 21.97 -39.65 -6.64
C SER A 103 21.03 -40.75 -6.11
N ILE A 104 19.77 -40.73 -6.58
CA ILE A 104 19.14 -41.75 -7.46
C ILE A 104 17.72 -41.28 -7.86
N MET A 105 17.43 -41.36 -9.17
CA MET A 105 16.10 -41.20 -9.79
C MET A 105 15.35 -42.55 -9.89
N SER A 106 14.04 -42.47 -10.17
CA SER A 106 13.07 -43.50 -10.64
C SER A 106 12.52 -44.43 -9.54
N SER A 107 11.25 -44.88 -9.49
CA SER A 107 10.05 -44.93 -10.36
C SER A 107 8.86 -45.34 -9.45
N GLU A 108 7.62 -44.84 -9.59
CA GLU A 108 6.40 -45.49 -10.19
C GLU A 108 5.19 -44.71 -9.59
N SER A 109 4.33 -43.99 -10.33
CA SER A 109 3.26 -44.33 -11.31
C SER A 109 1.82 -44.47 -10.72
N ASN A 110 1.01 -43.44 -11.07
CA ASN A 110 -0.42 -43.41 -11.43
C ASN A 110 -1.57 -43.78 -10.45
N ARG A 111 -2.31 -42.74 -10.04
CA ARG A 111 -3.76 -42.64 -10.27
C ARG A 111 -4.10 -41.30 -10.94
N ASN A 112 -4.94 -41.38 -11.97
CA ASN A 112 -5.18 -40.37 -12.99
C ASN A 112 -6.39 -39.48 -12.62
N THR A 113 -6.14 -38.23 -12.24
CA THR A 113 -7.10 -37.11 -12.26
C THR A 113 -6.33 -35.87 -12.73
N SER A 114 -6.73 -35.25 -13.85
CA SER A 114 -5.93 -34.27 -14.61
C SER A 114 -5.84 -32.86 -13.99
N LYS A 115 -5.51 -32.74 -12.70
CA LYS A 115 -5.21 -31.45 -12.05
C LYS A 115 -3.75 -31.05 -12.34
N LYS A 116 -3.48 -29.78 -12.64
CA LYS A 116 -2.09 -29.28 -12.81
C LYS A 116 -1.43 -29.16 -11.42
N ILE A 117 -0.17 -29.55 -11.26
CA ILE A 117 0.52 -29.40 -9.96
C ILE A 117 0.66 -27.91 -9.63
N CYS A 118 0.36 -27.53 -8.39
CA CYS A 118 0.51 -26.15 -7.93
C CYS A 118 1.99 -25.72 -7.94
N SER A 119 2.30 -24.64 -8.64
CA SER A 119 3.66 -24.10 -8.75
C SER A 119 4.26 -23.61 -7.42
N TYR A 120 3.43 -23.42 -6.39
CA TYR A 120 3.86 -22.99 -5.06
C TYR A 120 4.07 -24.17 -4.09
N GLY A 121 3.66 -25.39 -4.44
CA GLY A 121 3.89 -26.61 -3.66
C GLY A 121 3.56 -26.44 -2.17
N GLU A 122 4.49 -26.84 -1.30
CA GLU A 122 4.39 -26.74 0.17
C GLU A 122 4.28 -25.30 0.69
N LYS A 123 4.69 -24.30 -0.09
CA LYS A 123 4.61 -22.87 0.25
C LYS A 123 3.27 -22.24 -0.15
N CYS A 124 2.35 -23.02 -0.75
CA CYS A 124 1.04 -22.51 -1.15
C CYS A 124 0.23 -22.13 0.10
N TYR A 125 -0.28 -20.90 0.17
CA TYR A 125 -1.09 -20.41 1.30
C TYR A 125 -2.59 -20.28 0.97
N ARG A 126 -3.01 -20.67 -0.25
CA ARG A 126 -4.41 -20.49 -0.69
C ARG A 126 -5.32 -21.44 0.05
N GLN A 127 -6.45 -20.95 0.56
CA GLN A 127 -7.46 -21.72 1.30
C GLN A 127 -8.84 -21.64 0.64
N ASN A 128 -8.90 -21.51 -0.69
CA ASN A 128 -10.18 -21.49 -1.41
C ASN A 128 -10.45 -22.84 -2.09
N PRO A 129 -11.68 -23.38 -2.03
CA PRO A 129 -12.01 -24.69 -2.61
C PRO A 129 -11.75 -24.80 -4.12
N GLN A 130 -11.96 -23.71 -4.88
CA GLN A 130 -11.77 -23.68 -6.33
C GLN A 130 -10.31 -23.91 -6.75
N HIS A 131 -9.35 -23.49 -5.92
CA HIS A 131 -7.93 -23.73 -6.16
C HIS A 131 -7.60 -25.22 -6.10
N PHE A 132 -8.14 -25.93 -5.11
CA PHE A 132 -7.92 -27.37 -4.92
C PHE A 132 -8.75 -28.26 -5.87
N GLN A 133 -9.69 -27.68 -6.62
CA GLN A 133 -10.35 -28.33 -7.76
C GLN A 133 -9.47 -28.30 -9.02
N ASN A 134 -8.68 -27.23 -9.21
CA ASN A 134 -7.90 -27.01 -10.43
C ASN A 134 -6.42 -27.40 -10.29
N PHE A 135 -5.88 -27.39 -9.06
CA PHE A 135 -4.46 -27.62 -8.79
C PHE A 135 -4.20 -28.70 -7.74
N ASP A 136 -3.26 -29.60 -8.05
CA ASP A 136 -2.89 -30.69 -7.17
C ASP A 136 -1.77 -30.32 -6.19
N HIS A 137 -1.85 -30.86 -4.98
CA HIS A 137 -0.90 -30.65 -3.88
C HIS A 137 -0.52 -32.00 -3.26
N PRO A 138 0.48 -32.71 -3.83
CA PRO A 138 0.83 -34.07 -3.41
C PRO A 138 1.16 -34.22 -1.91
N HIS A 139 1.80 -33.21 -1.30
CA HIS A 139 2.12 -33.20 0.13
C HIS A 139 0.86 -33.13 1.02
N LEU A 140 -0.17 -32.38 0.62
CA LEU A 140 -1.44 -32.30 1.36
C LEU A 140 -2.26 -33.58 1.21
N ASN A 141 -2.26 -34.18 0.02
CA ASN A 141 -2.91 -35.48 -0.22
C ASN A 141 -2.24 -36.60 0.58
N SER A 142 -0.91 -36.54 0.74
CA SER A 142 -0.14 -37.49 1.55
C SER A 142 -0.44 -37.30 3.04
N LEU A 143 -0.54 -36.06 3.52
CA LEU A 143 -0.95 -35.75 4.90
C LEU A 143 -2.38 -36.23 5.21
N LEU A 144 -3.31 -36.10 4.25
CA LEU A 144 -4.68 -36.61 4.41
C LEU A 144 -4.74 -38.13 4.51
N LYS A 145 -3.87 -38.87 3.83
CA LYS A 145 -3.79 -40.35 3.93
C LYS A 145 -3.27 -40.84 5.27
N LEU A 146 -2.48 -40.02 5.97
CA LEU A 146 -1.93 -40.34 7.29
C LEU A 146 -2.91 -40.06 8.43
N MET A 147 -4.00 -39.34 8.17
CA MET A 147 -5.05 -39.01 9.13
C MET A 147 -6.24 -39.98 9.00
N LYS A 148 -6.29 -41.04 9.82
CA LYS A 148 -7.48 -41.92 9.89
C LYS A 148 -8.65 -41.23 10.61
N ASP A 149 -9.84 -41.38 10.02
CA ASP A 149 -11.20 -41.12 10.50
C ASP A 149 -11.43 -39.97 11.50
N GLY A 150 -11.99 -38.87 10.99
CA GLY A 150 -12.77 -37.90 11.78
C GLY A 150 -12.09 -36.56 12.03
N GLU A 151 -10.91 -36.51 12.62
CA GLU A 151 -10.30 -35.24 13.07
C GLU A 151 -8.99 -34.90 12.33
N ILE A 152 -8.84 -33.61 11.96
CA ILE A 152 -7.59 -33.08 11.37
C ILE A 152 -6.66 -32.68 12.52
N SER A 153 -5.90 -33.63 13.07
CA SER A 153 -4.84 -33.39 14.05
C SER A 153 -3.47 -33.22 13.35
N ILE A 154 -3.01 -31.98 13.20
CA ILE A 154 -1.67 -31.70 12.65
C ILE A 154 -0.63 -31.98 13.75
N PRO A 155 0.45 -32.74 13.48
CA PRO A 155 1.52 -32.95 14.46
C PRO A 155 2.10 -31.61 14.93
N ASN A 156 2.28 -31.43 16.24
CA ASN A 156 2.77 -30.18 16.85
C ASN A 156 4.17 -29.76 16.34
N GLU A 157 4.89 -30.70 15.73
CA GLU A 157 6.23 -30.56 15.15
C GLU A 157 6.23 -30.14 13.67
N TYR A 158 5.07 -29.89 13.05
CA TYR A 158 5.04 -29.43 11.65
C TYR A 158 5.74 -28.06 11.52
N ASN A 159 6.96 -28.10 10.98
CA ASN A 159 7.84 -26.96 10.68
C ASN A 159 7.75 -26.56 9.19
N GLY A 160 6.60 -26.78 8.54
CA GLY A 160 6.45 -26.42 7.15
C GLY A 160 6.41 -24.90 6.92
N PRO A 161 6.55 -24.48 5.65
CA PRO A 161 6.70 -23.06 5.28
C PRO A 161 5.41 -22.24 5.38
N ILE A 162 4.30 -22.86 5.79
CA ILE A 162 3.00 -22.22 5.99
C ILE A 162 2.51 -22.44 7.42
N SER A 163 1.69 -21.51 7.91
CA SER A 163 1.18 -21.60 9.28
C SER A 163 0.28 -22.83 9.49
N HIS A 164 0.23 -23.34 10.72
CA HIS A 164 -0.67 -24.44 11.10
C HIS A 164 -2.14 -24.13 10.79
N GLU A 165 -2.57 -22.88 10.98
CA GLU A 165 -3.93 -22.43 10.65
C GLU A 165 -4.18 -22.44 9.14
N THR A 166 -3.17 -22.03 8.37
CA THR A 166 -3.20 -22.12 6.90
C THR A 166 -3.36 -23.57 6.46
N LEU A 167 -2.51 -24.47 6.96
CA LEU A 167 -2.52 -25.89 6.65
C LEU A 167 -3.86 -26.55 7.04
N LYS A 168 -4.42 -26.24 8.22
CA LYS A 168 -5.75 -26.74 8.63
C LYS A 168 -6.85 -26.34 7.64
N GLY A 169 -6.89 -25.08 7.23
CA GLY A 169 -7.90 -24.63 6.27
C GLY A 169 -7.72 -25.23 4.88
N GLN A 170 -6.48 -25.53 4.45
CA GLN A 170 -6.23 -26.23 3.18
C GLN A 170 -6.69 -27.68 3.22
N LEU A 171 -6.36 -28.41 4.29
CA LEU A 171 -6.80 -29.80 4.49
C LEU A 171 -8.34 -29.88 4.56
N LYS A 172 -8.99 -28.90 5.17
CA LYS A 172 -10.46 -28.77 5.19
C LYS A 172 -11.04 -28.56 3.79
N CYS A 173 -10.47 -27.63 3.01
CA CYS A 173 -10.92 -27.38 1.63
C CYS A 173 -10.75 -28.60 0.71
N ILE A 174 -9.67 -29.36 0.87
CA ILE A 174 -9.44 -30.57 0.08
C ILE A 174 -10.44 -31.66 0.49
N ARG A 175 -10.66 -31.87 1.80
CA ARG A 175 -11.67 -32.82 2.31
C ARG A 175 -13.09 -32.49 1.84
N ASP A 176 -13.49 -31.22 1.89
CA ASP A 176 -14.80 -30.75 1.43
C ASP A 176 -15.01 -30.93 -0.09
N ASN A 177 -13.92 -30.95 -0.88
CA ASN A 177 -13.97 -31.25 -2.31
C ASN A 177 -14.09 -32.77 -2.57
N PHE A 178 -13.38 -33.61 -1.82
CA PHE A 178 -13.51 -35.08 -1.91
C PHE A 178 -14.93 -35.56 -1.56
N SER A 179 -15.53 -35.02 -0.49
CA SER A 179 -16.92 -35.37 -0.10
C SER A 179 -17.98 -34.87 -1.09
N LYS A 180 -17.65 -33.94 -2.00
CA LYS A 180 -18.52 -33.49 -3.10
C LYS A 180 -18.35 -34.34 -4.35
N GLU A 181 -17.14 -34.81 -4.63
CA GLU A 181 -16.85 -35.75 -5.73
C GLU A 181 -17.53 -37.12 -5.47
N GLU A 182 -17.49 -37.66 -4.24
CA GLU A 182 -18.19 -38.91 -3.87
C GLU A 182 -19.72 -38.81 -3.98
N LYS A 183 -20.32 -37.66 -3.61
CA LYS A 183 -21.77 -37.40 -3.79
C LYS A 183 -22.18 -37.19 -5.25
N SER A 184 -21.22 -36.91 -6.13
CA SER A 184 -21.45 -36.78 -7.57
C SER A 184 -21.38 -38.13 -8.29
N GLU A 185 -20.51 -39.05 -7.83
CA GLU A 185 -20.41 -40.42 -8.36
C GLU A 185 -21.58 -41.33 -7.94
N ASP A 186 -22.21 -41.07 -6.78
CA ASP A 186 -23.39 -41.82 -6.30
C ASP A 186 -24.69 -41.42 -7.04
N LYS A 187 -24.71 -40.27 -7.74
CA LYS A 187 -25.79 -39.87 -8.66
C LYS A 187 -25.61 -40.42 -10.08
N THR A 188 -24.40 -40.80 -10.48
CA THR A 188 -24.10 -41.38 -11.79
C THR A 188 -24.29 -42.90 -11.86
N ARG A 189 -24.70 -43.56 -10.76
CA ARG A 189 -25.10 -44.99 -10.76
C ARG A 189 -26.62 -45.22 -10.78
N ARG A 190 -27.43 -44.17 -10.87
CA ARG A 190 -28.89 -44.27 -10.99
C ARG A 190 -29.47 -43.31 -12.04
N SER A 191 -29.06 -43.47 -13.31
CA SER A 191 -29.88 -43.13 -14.49
C SER A 191 -29.05 -43.32 -15.78
N ASP A 192 -28.82 -44.56 -16.19
CA ASP A 192 -28.61 -44.85 -17.61
C ASP A 192 -29.99 -45.00 -18.24
N GLY A 193 -30.34 -44.09 -19.15
CA GLY A 193 -31.65 -44.10 -19.79
C GLY A 193 -31.95 -42.90 -20.68
N ASN A 194 -31.31 -42.87 -21.85
CA ASN A 194 -31.80 -42.29 -23.12
C ASN A 194 -31.88 -40.77 -23.36
N ARG A 195 -31.11 -40.38 -24.41
CA ARG A 195 -31.39 -39.47 -25.55
C ARG A 195 -32.02 -38.07 -25.32
N SER A 196 -31.22 -37.06 -25.67
CA SER A 196 -31.60 -35.76 -26.26
C SER A 196 -32.38 -35.91 -27.59
N PRO A 197 -33.00 -34.85 -28.21
CA PRO A 197 -32.82 -33.41 -27.95
C PRO A 197 -34.08 -32.49 -27.97
N LEU A 198 -33.87 -31.26 -27.44
CA LEU A 198 -34.41 -29.89 -27.74
C LEU A 198 -35.38 -29.67 -28.92
N PRO A 199 -36.04 -28.48 -29.10
CA PRO A 199 -36.19 -27.28 -28.24
C PRO A 199 -37.63 -26.67 -28.24
N SER A 200 -37.87 -25.57 -27.47
CA SER A 200 -38.73 -24.38 -27.78
C SER A 200 -39.28 -23.77 -26.48
N SER A 201 -38.94 -22.52 -26.15
CA SER A 201 -39.62 -21.24 -26.48
C SER A 201 -40.62 -20.79 -25.40
N SER A 202 -40.55 -19.49 -25.03
CA SER A 202 -41.65 -18.59 -24.61
C SER A 202 -42.41 -18.99 -23.33
N ASP A 203 -43.00 -18.15 -22.49
CA ASP A 203 -43.14 -16.71 -22.34
C ASP A 203 -43.65 -16.52 -20.88
N SER A 204 -43.60 -15.28 -20.38
CA SER A 204 -44.66 -14.56 -19.64
C SER A 204 -45.74 -15.38 -18.87
N SER A 205 -46.23 -15.07 -17.67
CA SER A 205 -46.25 -13.87 -16.82
C SER A 205 -47.43 -14.05 -15.82
N VAL A 206 -47.50 -13.19 -14.78
CA VAL A 206 -48.73 -12.72 -14.08
C VAL A 206 -49.35 -13.69 -13.05
N ILE A 207 -49.16 -13.46 -11.73
CA ILE A 207 -49.93 -12.62 -10.75
C ILE A 207 -51.27 -13.24 -10.32
N TYR A 208 -51.49 -13.31 -8.99
CA TYR A 208 -52.68 -12.99 -8.16
C TYR A 208 -52.31 -13.46 -6.73
N VAL A 209 -51.98 -12.63 -5.72
CA VAL A 209 -52.70 -11.62 -4.90
C VAL A 209 -53.83 -12.20 -4.02
N GLU A 210 -53.85 -11.71 -2.78
CA GLU A 210 -54.87 -11.74 -1.69
C GLU A 210 -54.64 -12.84 -0.62
N ASP A 211 -54.18 -12.46 0.59
CA ASP A 211 -54.90 -11.88 1.76
C ASP A 211 -55.73 -12.99 2.46
N ASP A 212 -55.85 -13.15 3.78
CA ASP A 212 -55.66 -12.27 4.93
C ASP A 212 -55.68 -13.09 6.25
N GLU A 213 -55.33 -12.41 7.34
CA GLU A 213 -55.80 -12.58 8.74
C GLU A 213 -55.46 -13.79 9.66
N HIS A 214 -54.66 -13.44 10.67
CA HIS A 214 -54.84 -13.63 12.13
C HIS A 214 -55.43 -14.93 12.72
N LYS A 215 -54.65 -15.56 13.61
CA LYS A 215 -55.14 -16.07 14.91
C LYS A 215 -54.05 -16.12 15.98
N ASN A 216 -54.23 -15.29 17.01
CA ASN A 216 -53.55 -15.35 18.30
C ASN A 216 -53.92 -16.63 19.06
N LYS A 217 -52.92 -17.34 19.59
CA LYS A 217 -53.07 -18.19 20.78
C LYS A 217 -51.92 -17.95 21.75
N SER A 218 -52.29 -17.34 22.87
CA SER A 218 -51.49 -17.25 24.09
C SER A 218 -51.26 -18.65 24.67
N SER A 219 -50.02 -18.96 25.01
CA SER A 219 -49.71 -20.00 26.00
C SER A 219 -48.56 -19.52 26.88
N THR A 220 -48.91 -19.32 28.14
CA THR A 220 -48.05 -19.06 29.29
C THR A 220 -47.07 -20.23 29.47
N MET A 221 -45.77 -19.96 29.38
CA MET A 221 -44.73 -20.87 29.87
C MET A 221 -43.75 -20.17 30.79
N LYS A 222 -43.45 -20.88 31.86
CA LYS A 222 -42.70 -20.50 33.05
C LYS A 222 -41.31 -19.97 32.72
N SER A 223 -40.97 -18.87 33.38
CA SER A 223 -39.64 -18.25 33.43
C SER A 223 -38.58 -19.22 33.97
N SER A 224 -37.52 -19.43 33.19
CA SER A 224 -36.25 -20.01 33.63
C SER A 224 -35.14 -18.97 33.41
N PRO A 225 -34.29 -18.64 34.39
CA PRO A 225 -33.30 -17.57 34.25
C PRO A 225 -32.03 -18.12 33.57
N LYS A 226 -31.99 -18.11 32.23
CA LYS A 226 -30.77 -18.43 31.46
C LYS A 226 -30.48 -17.48 30.29
N GLN A 227 -31.20 -16.37 30.16
CA GLN A 227 -31.02 -15.41 29.06
C GLN A 227 -30.21 -14.14 29.42
N SER A 228 -29.76 -13.98 30.67
CA SER A 228 -29.04 -12.76 31.10
C SER A 228 -27.53 -12.78 30.81
N GLN A 229 -26.87 -13.95 30.77
CA GLN A 229 -25.41 -13.99 30.56
C GLN A 229 -24.98 -13.80 29.09
N ASP A 230 -25.68 -14.40 28.13
CA ASP A 230 -25.38 -14.21 26.69
C ASP A 230 -25.65 -12.78 26.20
N SER A 231 -26.63 -12.10 26.82
CA SER A 231 -26.95 -10.70 26.50
C SER A 231 -25.91 -9.74 27.11
N GLU A 232 -25.43 -10.01 28.31
CA GLU A 232 -24.39 -9.22 28.98
C GLU A 232 -23.01 -9.38 28.30
N GLU A 233 -22.65 -10.59 27.84
CA GLU A 233 -21.40 -10.83 27.10
C GLU A 233 -21.42 -10.15 25.72
N CYS A 234 -22.54 -10.20 25.00
CA CYS A 234 -22.72 -9.49 23.72
C CYS A 234 -22.68 -7.97 23.88
N LEU A 235 -23.32 -7.43 24.92
CA LEU A 235 -23.27 -6.00 25.25
C LEU A 235 -21.84 -5.56 25.65
N THR A 236 -21.13 -6.38 26.41
CA THR A 236 -19.74 -6.15 26.80
C THR A 236 -18.81 -6.18 25.59
N GLN A 237 -19.00 -7.12 24.66
CA GLN A 237 -18.24 -7.18 23.41
C GLN A 237 -18.50 -5.96 22.52
N LYS A 238 -19.75 -5.51 22.42
CA LYS A 238 -20.13 -4.29 21.70
C LYS A 238 -19.52 -3.03 22.35
N ALA A 239 -19.56 -2.92 23.68
CA ALA A 239 -18.93 -1.84 24.42
C ALA A 239 -17.40 -1.81 24.22
N ASN A 240 -16.74 -2.97 24.24
CA ASN A 240 -15.31 -3.09 23.96
C ASN A 240 -14.95 -2.64 22.54
N LEU A 241 -15.73 -3.00 21.53
CA LEU A 241 -15.52 -2.55 20.15
C LEU A 241 -15.71 -1.03 20.01
N ILE A 242 -16.69 -0.45 20.70
CA ILE A 242 -16.90 1.00 20.74
C ILE A 242 -15.70 1.70 21.38
N ALA A 243 -15.22 1.20 22.53
CA ALA A 243 -14.06 1.75 23.22
C ALA A 243 -12.79 1.68 22.37
N GLN A 244 -12.57 0.55 21.66
CA GLN A 244 -11.45 0.42 20.72
C GLN A 244 -11.55 1.40 19.54
N ALA A 245 -12.74 1.57 18.96
CA ALA A 245 -12.96 2.53 17.88
C ALA A 245 -12.74 3.98 18.35
N GLN A 246 -13.16 4.32 19.57
CA GLN A 246 -12.91 5.63 20.17
C GLN A 246 -11.42 5.86 20.45
N ALA A 247 -10.71 4.87 20.98
CA ALA A 247 -9.26 4.96 21.20
C ALA A 247 -8.52 5.16 19.86
N TYR A 248 -8.89 4.42 18.81
CA TYR A 248 -8.30 4.59 17.49
C TYR A 248 -8.60 5.97 16.90
N ARG A 249 -9.85 6.46 17.05
CA ARG A 249 -10.23 7.82 16.65
C ARG A 249 -9.34 8.87 17.30
N VAL A 250 -9.10 8.77 18.62
CA VAL A 250 -8.23 9.72 19.34
C VAL A 250 -6.82 9.71 18.76
N VAL A 251 -6.25 8.53 18.51
CA VAL A 251 -4.89 8.42 17.92
C VAL A 251 -4.81 9.03 16.52
N VAL A 252 -5.81 8.79 15.66
CA VAL A 252 -5.84 9.34 14.29
C VAL A 252 -5.95 10.87 14.33
N LEU A 253 -6.86 11.40 15.15
CA LEU A 253 -7.14 12.84 15.21
C LEU A 253 -6.09 13.62 16.00
N ASP A 254 -5.38 12.99 16.93
CA ASP A 254 -4.30 13.64 17.68
C ASP A 254 -3.19 14.18 16.76
N ARG A 255 -3.02 13.58 15.57
CA ARG A 255 -2.04 14.00 14.56
C ARG A 255 -2.51 15.19 13.72
N ALA A 256 -3.82 15.48 13.68
CA ALA A 256 -4.42 16.57 12.94
C ALA A 256 -4.54 17.83 13.80
N LYS A 257 -3.42 18.54 14.00
CA LYS A 257 -3.33 19.67 14.94
C LYS A 257 -3.99 20.98 14.48
N TYR A 258 -4.17 21.16 13.17
CA TYR A 258 -4.73 22.38 12.58
C TYR A 258 -5.94 22.07 11.70
N PRO A 259 -6.92 22.98 11.58
CA PRO A 259 -8.00 22.85 10.62
C PRO A 259 -7.47 22.69 9.20
N ILE A 260 -8.05 21.76 8.44
CA ILE A 260 -7.61 21.50 7.05
C ILE A 260 -7.75 22.74 6.15
N LEU A 261 -8.73 23.62 6.40
CA LEU A 261 -8.90 24.84 5.62
C LEU A 261 -7.69 25.78 5.77
N ASP A 262 -7.13 25.89 6.98
CA ASP A 262 -5.95 26.71 7.24
C ASP A 262 -4.72 26.10 6.55
N LYS A 263 -4.59 24.77 6.57
CA LYS A 263 -3.53 24.06 5.83
C LYS A 263 -3.63 24.28 4.32
N LEU A 264 -4.84 24.26 3.76
CA LEU A 264 -5.09 24.57 2.35
C LEU A 264 -4.72 26.02 2.00
N MET A 265 -4.98 26.98 2.90
CA MET A 265 -4.56 28.37 2.72
C MET A 265 -3.03 28.50 2.79
N ALA A 266 -2.38 27.86 3.77
CA ALA A 266 -0.93 27.90 3.94
C ALA A 266 -0.16 27.25 2.78
N ALA A 267 -0.75 26.26 2.11
CA ALA A 267 -0.15 25.62 0.95
C ALA A 267 -0.29 26.44 -0.34
N ALA A 268 -1.04 27.54 -0.34
CA ALA A 268 -1.13 28.42 -1.50
C ALA A 268 0.25 29.03 -1.82
N PRO A 269 0.59 29.23 -3.11
CA PRO A 269 -0.24 28.94 -4.28
C PRO A 269 -0.11 27.49 -4.80
N TYR A 270 0.77 26.67 -4.21
CA TYR A 270 1.17 25.38 -4.79
C TYR A 270 0.21 24.22 -4.49
N SER A 271 -0.46 24.24 -3.33
CA SER A 271 -1.30 23.13 -2.83
C SER A 271 -0.58 21.77 -2.81
N PHE A 272 0.73 21.78 -2.56
CA PHE A 272 1.56 20.59 -2.40
C PHE A 272 1.74 20.28 -0.91
N PHE A 273 1.49 19.02 -0.56
CA PHE A 273 1.57 18.52 0.81
C PHE A 273 2.42 17.26 0.88
N LEU A 274 2.96 17.00 2.07
CA LEU A 274 3.47 15.69 2.46
C LEU A 274 2.50 15.01 3.42
N THR A 275 2.61 13.69 3.56
CA THR A 275 1.90 13.00 4.65
C THR A 275 2.52 13.34 6.00
N THR A 276 1.67 13.41 7.02
CA THR A 276 2.09 13.44 8.42
C THR A 276 2.78 12.10 8.76
N VAL A 277 3.90 12.16 9.47
CA VAL A 277 4.71 10.99 9.86
C VAL A 277 4.57 10.73 11.35
N SER A 278 4.04 9.56 11.69
CA SER A 278 3.59 9.20 13.04
C SER A 278 4.67 9.27 14.11
N ASP A 279 5.86 8.77 13.81
CA ASP A 279 6.99 8.78 14.75
C ASP A 279 7.86 10.05 14.60
N SER A 280 7.38 11.05 13.84
CA SER A 280 8.00 12.38 13.71
C SER A 280 7.03 13.49 14.16
N PRO A 281 6.96 13.78 15.48
CA PRO A 281 6.01 14.75 16.04
C PRO A 281 6.08 16.15 15.41
N ALA A 282 7.25 16.55 14.91
CA ALA A 282 7.42 17.82 14.21
C ALA A 282 6.51 17.94 12.97
N THR A 283 6.26 16.83 12.27
CA THR A 283 5.36 16.81 11.10
C THR A 283 3.89 17.00 11.46
N HIS A 284 3.47 16.71 12.70
CA HIS A 284 2.09 16.90 13.16
C HIS A 284 1.75 18.40 13.27
N ASN A 285 2.76 19.23 13.54
CA ASN A 285 2.65 20.69 13.66
C ASN A 285 3.00 21.43 12.35
N GLU A 286 3.25 20.70 11.26
CA GLU A 286 3.60 21.31 9.98
C GLU A 286 2.34 21.57 9.15
N MET A 287 2.13 22.83 8.75
CA MET A 287 0.96 23.24 7.95
C MET A 287 0.90 22.55 6.57
N LEU A 288 2.05 22.14 6.04
CA LEU A 288 2.17 21.43 4.76
C LEU A 288 2.21 19.89 4.93
N SER A 289 1.74 19.40 6.06
CA SER A 289 1.54 17.97 6.35
C SER A 289 0.08 17.63 6.53
N VAL A 290 -0.39 16.53 5.94
CA VAL A 290 -1.78 16.06 6.05
C VAL A 290 -1.87 14.57 6.34
N THR A 291 -2.90 14.18 7.07
CA THR A 291 -3.35 12.80 7.28
C THR A 291 -4.43 12.44 6.26
N PHE A 292 -4.75 11.15 6.12
CA PHE A 292 -5.88 10.74 5.27
C PHE A 292 -7.22 11.30 5.81
N ALA A 293 -7.42 11.28 7.13
CA ALA A 293 -8.63 11.78 7.77
C ALA A 293 -8.93 13.23 7.39
N GLU A 294 -7.90 14.08 7.32
CA GLU A 294 -8.05 15.49 6.93
C GLU A 294 -8.51 15.65 5.47
N LEU A 295 -8.22 14.72 4.57
CA LEU A 295 -8.68 14.78 3.16
C LEU A 295 -10.19 14.63 3.01
N ILE A 296 -10.84 14.06 4.02
CA ILE A 296 -12.30 13.83 4.07
C ILE A 296 -12.91 14.54 5.28
N ASP A 297 -12.27 15.59 5.78
CA ASP A 297 -12.80 16.37 6.90
C ASP A 297 -14.15 17.02 6.53
N PRO A 298 -15.19 16.93 7.40
CA PRO A 298 -16.49 17.56 7.16
C PRO A 298 -16.45 19.07 6.89
N ASN A 299 -15.41 19.78 7.36
CA ASN A 299 -15.22 21.20 7.08
C ASN A 299 -14.89 21.48 5.60
N LEU A 300 -14.47 20.48 4.82
CA LEU A 300 -14.33 20.61 3.36
C LEU A 300 -15.68 20.63 2.65
N GLY A 301 -16.75 20.22 3.33
CA GLY A 301 -18.12 20.16 2.85
C GLY A 301 -18.76 18.79 3.13
N PRO A 302 -20.10 18.68 3.10
CA PRO A 302 -20.77 17.40 3.27
C PRO A 302 -20.43 16.47 2.10
N LEU A 303 -19.72 15.37 2.39
CA LEU A 303 -19.34 14.39 1.37
C LEU A 303 -20.59 13.66 0.86
N GLU A 304 -20.76 13.66 -0.47
CA GLU A 304 -21.81 12.95 -1.18
C GLU A 304 -21.32 11.58 -1.63
N SER A 305 -20.18 11.54 -2.33
CA SER A 305 -19.56 10.31 -2.83
C SER A 305 -18.06 10.47 -3.06
N SER A 306 -17.31 9.38 -3.13
CA SER A 306 -15.86 9.40 -3.41
C SER A 306 -15.42 8.38 -4.47
N LEU A 307 -14.49 8.75 -5.34
CA LEU A 307 -13.74 7.85 -6.21
C LEU A 307 -12.33 7.67 -5.65
N GLN A 308 -11.91 6.42 -5.48
CA GLN A 308 -10.59 6.03 -5.03
C GLN A 308 -9.94 5.19 -6.12
N ILE A 309 -8.86 5.69 -6.72
CA ILE A 309 -8.04 4.97 -7.69
C ILE A 309 -6.70 4.66 -7.03
N ASN A 310 -6.36 3.39 -6.84
CA ASN A 310 -5.14 3.01 -6.14
C ASN A 310 -4.55 1.66 -6.60
N PHE A 311 -3.30 1.38 -6.22
CA PHE A 311 -2.67 0.07 -6.44
C PHE A 311 -3.06 -0.92 -5.33
N MET A 312 -2.66 -0.66 -4.07
CA MET A 312 -2.97 -1.51 -2.92
C MET A 312 -3.97 -0.83 -1.99
N VAL A 313 -4.92 -1.61 -1.48
CA VAL A 313 -6.00 -1.13 -0.62
C VAL A 313 -6.17 -2.04 0.59
N GLN A 314 -6.01 -1.47 1.78
CA GLN A 314 -6.43 -2.05 3.04
C GLN A 314 -7.81 -1.49 3.35
N LEU A 315 -8.87 -2.13 2.86
CA LEU A 315 -10.22 -1.55 2.87
C LEU A 315 -10.73 -1.31 4.29
N SER A 316 -10.41 -2.21 5.22
CA SER A 316 -10.73 -2.05 6.65
C SER A 316 -10.23 -0.71 7.21
N TRP A 317 -8.97 -0.35 6.89
CA TRP A 317 -8.36 0.91 7.30
C TRP A 317 -9.05 2.10 6.64
N VAL A 318 -9.28 2.06 5.31
CA VAL A 318 -9.98 3.15 4.60
C VAL A 318 -11.36 3.40 5.20
N LEU A 319 -12.16 2.34 5.40
CA LEU A 319 -13.50 2.46 5.99
C LEU A 319 -13.45 3.01 7.42
N ALA A 320 -12.41 2.68 8.19
CA ALA A 320 -12.21 3.26 9.52
C ALA A 320 -11.98 4.78 9.43
N GLN A 321 -11.18 5.27 8.47
CA GLN A 321 -10.99 6.71 8.25
C GLN A 321 -12.32 7.42 7.91
N TYR A 322 -13.12 6.84 6.99
CA TYR A 322 -14.44 7.37 6.65
C TYR A 322 -15.38 7.37 7.86
N HIS A 323 -15.37 6.30 8.66
CA HIS A 323 -16.18 6.22 9.86
C HIS A 323 -15.79 7.29 10.89
N ILE A 324 -14.49 7.47 11.14
CA ILE A 324 -13.96 8.52 12.02
C ILE A 324 -14.43 9.89 11.57
N MET A 325 -14.43 10.18 10.27
CA MET A 325 -14.85 11.50 9.78
C MET A 325 -16.37 11.63 9.58
N GLY A 326 -17.17 10.67 10.04
CA GLY A 326 -18.64 10.75 9.99
C GLY A 326 -19.25 10.36 8.64
N HIS A 327 -18.46 9.77 7.74
CA HIS A 327 -18.85 9.40 6.36
C HIS A 327 -19.17 7.91 6.21
N ARG A 328 -19.78 7.30 7.23
CA ARG A 328 -20.12 5.87 7.21
C ARG A 328 -21.06 5.58 6.03
N ASN A 329 -20.75 4.51 5.28
CA ASN A 329 -21.53 4.01 4.15
C ASN A 329 -21.82 5.03 3.04
N LYS A 330 -21.04 6.11 2.94
CA LYS A 330 -21.13 7.02 1.78
C LYS A 330 -20.74 6.28 0.50
N PRO A 331 -21.45 6.51 -0.62
CA PRO A 331 -21.13 5.88 -1.89
C PRO A 331 -19.66 6.04 -2.27
N MET A 332 -19.01 4.92 -2.54
CA MET A 332 -17.60 4.84 -2.90
C MET A 332 -17.42 4.05 -4.19
N THR A 333 -16.69 4.61 -5.14
CA THR A 333 -16.17 3.86 -6.28
C THR A 333 -14.70 3.57 -6.03
N LEU A 334 -14.29 2.30 -6.11
CA LEU A 334 -12.93 1.85 -5.87
C LEU A 334 -12.35 1.17 -7.11
N ILE A 335 -11.37 1.80 -7.74
CA ILE A 335 -10.59 1.23 -8.85
C ILE A 335 -9.24 0.80 -8.29
N TYR A 336 -8.97 -0.51 -8.25
CA TYR A 336 -7.85 -1.05 -7.47
C TYR A 336 -7.03 -2.10 -8.21
N GLY A 337 -5.75 -2.25 -7.83
CA GLY A 337 -4.90 -3.36 -8.26
C GLY A 337 -5.05 -4.58 -7.33
N ASP A 338 -4.96 -4.37 -6.02
CA ASP A 338 -5.16 -5.39 -5.01
C ASP A 338 -5.84 -4.89 -3.73
N VAL A 339 -6.52 -5.79 -3.02
CA VAL A 339 -7.30 -5.47 -1.82
C VAL A 339 -7.23 -6.61 -0.80
N ASP A 340 -7.21 -6.28 0.49
CA ASP A 340 -7.04 -7.19 1.63
C ASP A 340 -8.29 -7.98 2.04
N MET A 341 -9.46 -7.68 1.47
CA MET A 341 -10.75 -8.20 1.92
C MET A 341 -11.69 -8.61 0.78
N ASP A 342 -12.67 -9.47 1.10
CA ASP A 342 -13.81 -9.73 0.22
C ASP A 342 -14.77 -8.53 0.19
N LEU A 343 -14.99 -7.99 -1.01
CA LEU A 343 -15.77 -6.79 -1.25
C LEU A 343 -17.29 -7.04 -1.29
N ASN A 344 -17.74 -8.30 -1.39
CA ASN A 344 -19.15 -8.64 -1.55
C ASN A 344 -20.05 -8.08 -0.44
N ARG A 345 -19.52 -7.99 0.79
CA ARG A 345 -20.23 -7.48 1.96
C ARG A 345 -20.51 -5.97 1.90
N PHE A 346 -19.83 -5.23 1.03
CA PHE A 346 -19.91 -3.77 0.96
C PHE A 346 -20.64 -3.25 -0.29
N LYS A 347 -21.19 -4.15 -1.12
CA LYS A 347 -21.87 -3.80 -2.39
C LYS A 347 -22.99 -2.78 -2.29
N HIS A 348 -23.59 -2.60 -1.11
CA HIS A 348 -24.67 -1.63 -0.88
C HIS A 348 -24.19 -0.16 -0.91
N PHE A 349 -22.90 0.12 -0.75
CA PHE A 349 -22.33 1.46 -0.95
C PHE A 349 -21.02 1.47 -1.76
N LEU A 350 -20.39 0.31 -2.01
CA LEU A 350 -19.11 0.18 -2.68
C LEU A 350 -19.28 -0.38 -4.10
N THR A 351 -18.96 0.43 -5.10
CA THR A 351 -18.73 -0.01 -6.49
C THR A 351 -17.24 -0.25 -6.68
N ALA A 352 -16.79 -1.51 -6.75
CA ALA A 352 -15.36 -1.82 -6.83
C ALA A 352 -14.99 -2.57 -8.12
N VAL A 353 -13.90 -2.15 -8.75
CA VAL A 353 -13.37 -2.74 -9.99
C VAL A 353 -11.88 -3.02 -9.84
N LYS A 354 -11.50 -4.30 -9.98
CA LYS A 354 -10.09 -4.70 -10.04
C LYS A 354 -9.55 -4.45 -11.44
N VAL A 355 -8.53 -3.61 -11.57
CA VAL A 355 -7.85 -3.34 -12.84
C VAL A 355 -6.61 -4.22 -12.95
N LYS A 356 -6.55 -4.99 -14.04
CA LYS A 356 -5.37 -5.75 -14.43
C LYS A 356 -4.82 -5.16 -15.72
N PRO A 357 -3.60 -4.59 -15.69
CA PRO A 357 -2.94 -4.13 -16.91
C PRO A 357 -2.83 -5.27 -17.96
N PRO A 358 -2.82 -4.96 -19.27
CA PRO A 358 -2.75 -5.97 -20.31
C PRO A 358 -1.49 -6.84 -20.26
N SER A 359 -0.37 -6.27 -19.80
CA SER A 359 0.89 -6.99 -19.60
C SER A 359 1.04 -7.44 -18.15
N THR A 360 1.55 -8.65 -17.93
CA THR A 360 1.92 -9.15 -16.60
C THR A 360 3.06 -8.37 -15.94
N PHE A 361 3.82 -7.59 -16.73
CA PHE A 361 4.86 -6.67 -16.25
C PHE A 361 4.33 -5.25 -16.03
N GLY A 362 3.04 -5.02 -16.28
CA GLY A 362 2.36 -3.75 -16.03
C GLY A 362 1.76 -3.68 -14.62
N SER A 363 1.55 -2.46 -14.13
CA SER A 363 0.86 -2.20 -12.85
C SER A 363 -0.24 -1.15 -13.01
N HIS A 364 -1.33 -1.29 -12.23
CA HIS A 364 -2.28 -0.20 -12.02
C HIS A 364 -1.78 0.62 -10.83
N HIS A 365 -0.98 1.65 -11.11
CA HIS A 365 -0.12 2.27 -10.11
C HIS A 365 -0.53 3.71 -9.72
N THR A 366 -1.49 4.28 -10.45
CA THR A 366 -2.18 5.54 -10.13
C THR A 366 -2.74 5.57 -8.72
N LYS A 367 -2.60 6.73 -8.10
CA LYS A 367 -3.09 7.04 -6.75
C LYS A 367 -3.78 8.39 -6.79
N MET A 368 -5.10 8.35 -7.02
CA MET A 368 -5.90 9.55 -7.23
C MET A 368 -7.24 9.41 -6.51
N MET A 369 -7.71 10.51 -5.92
CA MET A 369 -8.98 10.58 -5.22
C MET A 369 -9.84 11.69 -5.82
N ILE A 370 -11.14 11.46 -5.97
CA ILE A 370 -12.11 12.50 -6.35
C ILE A 370 -13.23 12.50 -5.32
N PHE A 371 -13.44 13.63 -4.66
CA PHE A 371 -14.48 13.84 -3.68
C PHE A 371 -15.58 14.71 -4.27
N SER A 372 -16.81 14.20 -4.29
CA SER A 372 -18.03 14.93 -4.66
C SER A 372 -18.74 15.38 -3.39
N TYR A 373 -19.11 16.64 -3.32
CA TYR A 373 -19.83 17.20 -2.17
C TYR A 373 -21.30 17.46 -2.52
N SER A 374 -22.14 17.60 -1.50
CA SER A 374 -23.60 17.78 -1.67
C SER A 374 -23.99 19.05 -2.47
N ASP A 375 -23.10 20.05 -2.55
CA ASP A 375 -23.28 21.24 -3.37
C ASP A 375 -22.81 21.04 -4.82
N GLN A 376 -22.63 19.79 -5.27
CA GLN A 376 -22.14 19.38 -6.59
C GLN A 376 -20.73 19.84 -6.93
N SER A 377 -20.00 20.42 -5.96
CA SER A 377 -18.60 20.75 -6.15
C SER A 377 -17.71 19.51 -6.02
N ILE A 378 -16.50 19.59 -6.57
CA ILE A 378 -15.51 18.51 -6.57
C ILE A 378 -14.18 18.98 -6.01
N ARG A 379 -13.47 18.06 -5.35
CA ARG A 379 -12.02 18.18 -5.10
C ARG A 379 -11.30 16.94 -5.63
N ILE A 380 -10.15 17.16 -6.24
CA ILE A 380 -9.28 16.11 -6.79
C ILE A 380 -7.99 16.09 -5.99
N VAL A 381 -7.51 14.89 -5.65
CA VAL A 381 -6.21 14.68 -5.00
C VAL A 381 -5.39 13.73 -5.87
N VAL A 382 -4.18 14.16 -6.25
CA VAL A 382 -3.19 13.28 -6.90
C VAL A 382 -2.09 13.01 -5.88
N ALA A 383 -1.83 11.73 -5.57
CA ALA A 383 -1.01 11.33 -4.43
C ALA A 383 0.02 10.25 -4.82
N THR A 384 0.89 9.89 -3.87
CA THR A 384 1.86 8.79 -4.03
C THR A 384 1.63 7.63 -3.06
N ALA A 385 0.72 7.78 -2.10
CA ALA A 385 0.41 6.78 -1.08
C ALA A 385 -0.57 5.70 -1.57
N ASN A 386 -0.27 4.44 -1.28
CA ASN A 386 -1.27 3.39 -1.34
C ASN A 386 -2.36 3.63 -0.27
N LEU A 387 -3.53 3.02 -0.43
CA LEU A 387 -4.58 3.07 0.60
C LEU A 387 -4.36 1.98 1.67
N VAL A 388 -3.16 1.94 2.24
CA VAL A 388 -2.76 1.00 3.29
C VAL A 388 -2.18 1.77 4.46
N GLU A 389 -2.44 1.34 5.70
CA GLU A 389 -2.06 2.11 6.90
C GLU A 389 -0.57 2.44 6.94
N SER A 390 0.30 1.49 6.58
CA SER A 390 1.75 1.67 6.58
C SER A 390 2.24 2.80 5.67
N ASP A 391 1.54 3.08 4.57
CA ASP A 391 1.89 4.15 3.63
C ASP A 391 1.57 5.55 4.18
N TRP A 392 0.70 5.64 5.20
CA TRP A 392 0.26 6.86 5.86
C TRP A 392 0.81 7.00 7.30
N ASP A 393 1.66 6.07 7.74
CA ASP A 393 2.23 6.05 9.08
C ASP A 393 3.66 6.61 9.08
N ASN A 394 4.66 5.81 8.70
CA ASN A 394 6.08 6.16 8.76
C ASN A 394 6.73 6.24 7.36
N ARG A 395 6.03 6.81 6.37
CA ARG A 395 6.54 7.00 5.00
C ARG A 395 6.44 8.44 4.56
N THR A 396 7.38 8.87 3.72
CA THR A 396 7.28 10.16 3.04
C THR A 396 6.49 10.00 1.74
N GLN A 397 5.28 10.54 1.70
CA GLN A 397 4.40 10.58 0.54
C GLN A 397 4.13 12.03 0.14
N GLY A 398 3.87 12.27 -1.15
CA GLY A 398 3.46 13.58 -1.66
C GLY A 398 2.01 13.57 -2.12
N LEU A 399 1.35 14.71 -1.98
CA LEU A 399 0.00 14.96 -2.44
C LEU A 399 -0.08 16.34 -3.08
N TRP A 400 -0.84 16.43 -4.17
CA TRP A 400 -1.39 17.68 -4.65
C TRP A 400 -2.90 17.67 -4.44
N ILE A 401 -3.43 18.74 -3.85
CA ILE A 401 -4.85 18.89 -3.56
C ILE A 401 -5.42 20.04 -4.39
N SER A 402 -6.40 19.76 -5.24
CA SER A 402 -7.03 20.80 -6.07
C SER A 402 -7.78 21.83 -5.20
N PRO A 403 -8.02 23.06 -5.71
CA PRO A 403 -9.06 23.92 -5.15
C PRO A 403 -10.44 23.24 -5.22
N ARG A 404 -11.43 23.80 -4.53
CA ARG A 404 -12.83 23.35 -4.61
C ARG A 404 -13.41 23.79 -5.96
N CYS A 405 -13.60 22.84 -6.87
CA CYS A 405 -14.14 23.07 -8.21
C CYS A 405 -15.66 23.16 -8.13
N ARG A 406 -16.22 24.37 -8.29
CA ARG A 406 -17.66 24.64 -8.17
C ARG A 406 -18.43 24.15 -9.40
N PRO A 407 -19.73 23.85 -9.29
CA PRO A 407 -20.54 23.51 -10.45
C PRO A 407 -20.55 24.66 -11.47
N LEU A 408 -20.65 24.29 -12.76
CA LEU A 408 -20.92 25.21 -13.86
C LEU A 408 -22.41 25.55 -13.93
N ASP A 409 -22.74 26.63 -14.64
CA ASP A 409 -24.12 26.99 -14.91
C ASP A 409 -24.82 25.91 -15.74
N VAL A 410 -26.12 25.75 -15.51
CA VAL A 410 -26.94 24.77 -16.24
C VAL A 410 -26.89 25.05 -17.74
N GLY A 411 -26.64 24.01 -18.54
CA GLY A 411 -26.52 24.13 -20.00
C GLY A 411 -25.12 24.52 -20.50
N SER A 412 -24.14 24.68 -19.61
CA SER A 412 -22.74 24.89 -20.01
C SER A 412 -22.21 23.75 -20.89
N ASP A 413 -21.32 24.08 -21.82
CA ASP A 413 -20.60 23.10 -22.63
C ASP A 413 -19.80 22.13 -21.74
N THR A 414 -19.68 20.88 -22.17
CA THR A 414 -19.01 19.82 -21.38
C THR A 414 -17.53 20.11 -21.08
N MET A 415 -16.89 20.93 -21.92
CA MET A 415 -15.50 21.38 -21.77
C MET A 415 -15.37 22.79 -21.19
N ALA A 416 -16.48 23.47 -20.90
CA ALA A 416 -16.45 24.76 -20.21
C ALA A 416 -15.73 24.66 -18.85
N GLY A 417 -15.11 25.75 -18.42
CA GLY A 417 -14.38 25.78 -17.15
C GLY A 417 -13.12 24.91 -17.12
N ASP A 418 -12.51 24.60 -18.27
CA ASP A 418 -11.15 24.06 -18.27
C ASP A 418 -10.13 25.13 -17.82
N SER A 419 -9.03 24.66 -17.25
CA SER A 419 -7.88 25.45 -16.84
C SER A 419 -6.99 25.88 -18.01
N PRO A 420 -6.14 26.91 -17.84
CA PRO A 420 -5.08 27.24 -18.79
C PRO A 420 -4.09 26.11 -19.08
N THR A 421 -4.05 25.08 -18.22
CA THR A 421 -3.20 23.90 -18.35
C THR A 421 -3.92 22.70 -18.98
N ASN A 422 -5.19 22.85 -19.37
CA ASN A 422 -6.08 21.79 -19.88
C ASN A 422 -6.30 20.61 -18.90
N PHE A 423 -6.16 20.85 -17.60
CA PHE A 423 -6.30 19.84 -16.57
C PHE A 423 -7.64 19.07 -16.67
N LYS A 424 -8.76 19.75 -16.91
CA LYS A 424 -10.09 19.12 -16.99
C LYS A 424 -10.16 18.16 -18.17
N ARG A 425 -9.72 18.60 -19.35
CA ARG A 425 -9.63 17.75 -20.54
C ARG A 425 -8.77 16.53 -20.29
N ASP A 426 -7.59 16.73 -19.70
CA ASP A 426 -6.59 15.68 -19.60
C ASP A 426 -6.96 14.63 -18.54
N VAL A 427 -7.60 15.02 -17.41
CA VAL A 427 -8.13 14.06 -16.43
C VAL A 427 -9.34 13.28 -16.97
N ILE A 428 -10.24 13.92 -17.73
CA ILE A 428 -11.37 13.23 -18.38
C ILE A 428 -10.87 12.23 -19.41
N LYS A 429 -9.89 12.63 -20.23
CA LYS A 429 -9.25 11.75 -21.23
C LYS A 429 -8.62 10.53 -20.55
N TYR A 430 -7.92 10.75 -19.44
CA TYR A 430 -7.29 9.68 -18.67
C TYR A 430 -8.31 8.69 -18.08
N LEU A 431 -9.37 9.18 -17.43
CA LEU A 431 -10.43 8.31 -16.89
C LEU A 431 -11.16 7.55 -18.00
N SER A 432 -11.39 8.18 -19.14
CA SER A 432 -12.02 7.55 -20.31
C SER A 432 -11.17 6.38 -20.86
N ALA A 433 -9.84 6.49 -20.79
CA ALA A 433 -8.92 5.47 -21.30
C ALA A 433 -8.96 4.13 -20.54
N TYR A 434 -9.59 4.09 -19.36
CA TYR A 434 -9.88 2.82 -18.66
C TYR A 434 -10.94 1.98 -19.36
N ASN A 435 -11.84 2.59 -20.15
CA ASN A 435 -13.00 1.95 -20.75
C ASN A 435 -13.88 1.19 -19.73
N LEU A 436 -14.06 1.78 -18.53
CA LEU A 436 -14.89 1.21 -17.46
C LEU A 436 -16.20 1.99 -17.32
N PRO A 437 -17.38 1.33 -17.36
CA PRO A 437 -18.67 1.99 -17.21
C PRO A 437 -18.82 2.66 -15.83
N GLU A 438 -18.18 2.12 -14.79
CA GLU A 438 -18.18 2.67 -13.42
C GLU A 438 -17.53 4.06 -13.32
N LEU A 439 -16.70 4.44 -14.29
CA LEU A 439 -16.07 5.76 -14.36
C LEU A 439 -16.93 6.79 -15.13
N VAL A 440 -17.94 6.36 -15.89
CA VAL A 440 -18.81 7.27 -16.66
C VAL A 440 -19.54 8.27 -15.75
N PRO A 441 -20.13 7.89 -14.59
CA PRO A 441 -20.73 8.87 -13.67
C PRO A 441 -19.72 9.92 -13.20
N TRP A 442 -18.47 9.52 -12.92
CA TRP A 442 -17.42 10.42 -12.49
C TRP A 442 -17.00 11.39 -13.59
N ILE A 443 -16.82 10.90 -14.82
CA ILE A 443 -16.56 11.73 -16.00
C ILE A 443 -17.68 12.78 -16.17
N LYS A 444 -18.95 12.39 -16.04
CA LYS A 444 -20.09 13.32 -16.10
C LYS A 444 -20.07 14.36 -14.97
N LYS A 445 -19.67 13.98 -13.75
CA LYS A 445 -19.51 14.96 -12.66
C LYS A 445 -18.37 15.95 -12.96
N LEU A 446 -17.24 15.48 -13.50
CA LEU A 446 -16.10 16.35 -13.88
C LEU A 446 -16.46 17.31 -15.03
N GLN A 447 -17.25 16.87 -16.00
CA GLN A 447 -17.77 17.73 -17.08
C GLN A 447 -18.61 18.90 -16.55
N LYS A 448 -19.25 18.76 -15.38
CA LYS A 448 -20.16 19.74 -14.79
C LYS A 448 -19.51 20.71 -13.80
N VAL A 449 -18.20 20.60 -13.54
CA VAL A 449 -17.51 21.51 -12.61
C VAL A 449 -16.53 22.43 -13.34
N ASN A 450 -16.33 23.61 -12.76
CA ASN A 450 -15.35 24.60 -13.19
C ASN A 450 -14.00 24.34 -12.51
N MET A 451 -13.00 24.04 -13.33
CA MET A 451 -11.61 23.77 -12.95
C MET A 451 -10.66 24.89 -13.39
N SER A 452 -11.16 26.06 -13.80
CA SER A 452 -10.35 27.14 -14.37
C SER A 452 -9.23 27.64 -13.45
N ALA A 453 -9.40 27.50 -12.14
CA ALA A 453 -8.43 27.88 -11.11
C ALA A 453 -7.25 26.89 -10.94
N ILE A 454 -7.28 25.73 -11.61
CA ILE A 454 -6.20 24.75 -11.52
C ILE A 454 -4.99 25.23 -12.33
N LYS A 455 -3.81 25.20 -11.71
CA LYS A 455 -2.55 25.73 -12.27
C LYS A 455 -1.50 24.66 -12.60
N VAL A 456 -1.73 23.41 -12.21
CA VAL A 456 -0.85 22.28 -12.56
C VAL A 456 -1.27 21.65 -13.89
N PHE A 457 -0.33 21.02 -14.58
CA PHE A 457 -0.63 20.14 -15.71
C PHE A 457 -0.86 18.71 -15.23
N PHE A 458 -1.87 18.03 -15.75
CA PHE A 458 -2.07 16.61 -15.49
C PHE A 458 -1.15 15.80 -16.42
N ILE A 459 -0.33 14.92 -15.85
CA ILE A 459 0.52 14.00 -16.61
C ILE A 459 0.11 12.56 -16.29
N SER A 460 0.13 11.68 -17.29
CA SER A 460 -0.33 10.30 -17.09
C SER A 460 0.26 9.32 -18.09
N SER A 461 0.19 8.04 -17.70
CA SER A 461 0.55 6.90 -18.52
C SER A 461 -0.61 5.94 -18.58
N VAL A 462 -0.87 5.41 -19.78
CA VAL A 462 -1.91 4.40 -20.04
C VAL A 462 -1.25 3.21 -20.74
N PRO A 463 -1.44 1.96 -20.29
CA PRO A 463 -0.89 0.79 -20.96
C PRO A 463 -1.34 0.69 -22.42
N GLY A 464 -0.41 0.35 -23.31
CA GLY A 464 -0.69 0.17 -24.73
C GLY A 464 0.47 0.56 -25.63
N SER A 465 0.28 0.31 -26.93
CA SER A 465 1.18 0.76 -27.99
C SER A 465 0.58 2.00 -28.65
N HIS A 466 1.18 3.15 -28.39
CA HIS A 466 0.68 4.46 -28.81
C HIS A 466 1.48 4.96 -30.00
N ARG A 467 0.81 5.16 -31.14
CA ARG A 467 1.38 5.85 -32.30
C ARG A 467 1.11 7.34 -32.18
N ALA A 468 2.04 8.17 -32.67
CA ALA A 468 1.74 9.59 -32.82
C ALA A 468 0.59 9.76 -33.83
N PRO A 469 -0.38 10.67 -33.59
CA PRO A 469 -1.48 10.92 -34.53
C PRO A 469 -0.97 11.31 -35.92
N ALA A 470 -1.68 10.95 -36.99
CA ALA A 470 -1.32 11.35 -38.35
C ALA A 470 -1.20 12.89 -38.45
N GLY A 471 -0.06 13.39 -38.96
CA GLY A 471 0.23 14.83 -39.05
C GLY A 471 0.75 15.48 -37.76
N ASN A 472 0.94 14.71 -36.67
CA ASN A 472 1.45 15.23 -35.40
C ASN A 472 2.60 14.34 -34.89
N THR A 473 3.70 14.94 -34.42
CA THR A 473 4.88 14.18 -33.93
C THR A 473 4.78 13.80 -32.45
N LYS A 474 3.63 14.01 -31.80
CA LYS A 474 3.52 14.10 -30.33
C LYS A 474 2.62 13.02 -29.74
N HIS A 475 3.16 12.27 -28.77
CA HIS A 475 2.38 11.31 -27.97
C HIS A 475 1.65 12.00 -26.81
N ASP A 476 0.54 11.40 -26.38
CA ASP A 476 -0.31 11.94 -25.32
C ASP A 476 0.01 11.41 -23.92
N TRP A 477 0.82 10.36 -23.82
CA TRP A 477 1.10 9.65 -22.57
C TRP A 477 2.60 9.55 -22.29
N GLY A 478 2.95 9.24 -21.04
CA GLY A 478 4.32 8.91 -20.65
C GLY A 478 5.31 10.05 -20.81
N HIS A 479 6.60 9.70 -20.96
CA HIS A 479 7.68 10.68 -21.01
C HIS A 479 7.59 11.65 -22.21
N PRO A 480 7.12 11.27 -23.42
CA PRO A 480 7.03 12.22 -24.52
C PRO A 480 5.94 13.27 -24.32
N SER A 481 4.86 12.94 -23.59
CA SER A 481 3.82 13.91 -23.21
C SER A 481 4.38 14.98 -22.27
N LEU A 482 5.21 14.57 -21.29
CA LEU A 482 5.96 15.51 -20.47
C LEU A 482 6.92 16.36 -21.31
N ALA A 483 7.72 15.74 -22.20
CA ALA A 483 8.64 16.46 -23.08
C ALA A 483 7.92 17.52 -23.94
N LYS A 484 6.73 17.21 -24.45
CA LYS A 484 5.87 18.15 -25.20
C LYS A 484 5.58 19.40 -24.37
N ILE A 485 5.08 19.23 -23.14
CA ILE A 485 4.72 20.36 -22.27
C ILE A 485 5.98 21.19 -21.95
N LEU A 486 7.09 20.54 -21.59
CA LEU A 486 8.33 21.24 -21.25
C LEU A 486 8.90 22.02 -22.45
N ASN A 487 8.90 21.44 -23.66
CA ASN A 487 9.35 22.14 -24.87
C ASN A 487 8.50 23.38 -25.21
N GLU A 488 7.21 23.34 -24.91
CA GLU A 488 6.29 24.46 -25.19
C GLU A 488 6.40 25.59 -24.16
N ARG A 489 6.74 25.25 -22.91
CA ARG A 489 6.54 26.14 -21.75
C ARG A 489 7.81 26.57 -21.02
N ILE A 490 8.93 25.85 -21.17
CA ILE A 490 10.18 26.17 -20.49
C ILE A 490 11.17 26.78 -21.46
N THR A 491 11.84 27.86 -21.06
CA THR A 491 13.04 28.38 -21.72
C THR A 491 14.26 27.86 -20.97
N LEU A 492 15.19 27.21 -21.67
CA LEU A 492 16.39 26.67 -21.03
C LEU A 492 17.39 27.81 -20.74
N ALA A 493 17.89 27.86 -19.51
CA ALA A 493 18.99 28.75 -19.14
C ALA A 493 20.23 28.51 -20.04
N GLU A 494 21.06 29.54 -20.21
CA GLU A 494 22.30 29.48 -21.01
C GLU A 494 23.15 28.25 -20.61
N ASN A 495 23.70 27.57 -21.62
CA ASN A 495 24.52 26.35 -21.50
C ASN A 495 23.81 25.08 -20.99
N ASN A 496 22.50 25.12 -20.67
CA ASN A 496 21.72 23.96 -20.21
C ASN A 496 22.36 23.27 -18.99
N SER A 497 22.96 24.05 -18.10
CA SER A 497 23.79 23.55 -16.99
C SER A 497 23.01 23.01 -15.78
N TYR A 498 21.71 23.31 -15.69
CA TYR A 498 20.89 22.96 -14.53
C TYR A 498 20.75 21.44 -14.41
N PRO A 499 21.20 20.82 -13.29
CA PRO A 499 21.07 19.37 -13.09
C PRO A 499 19.63 18.92 -12.97
N VAL A 500 19.38 17.69 -13.43
CA VAL A 500 18.11 16.98 -13.23
C VAL A 500 18.20 16.16 -11.95
N LEU A 501 17.20 16.30 -11.08
CA LEU A 501 17.05 15.45 -9.89
C LEU A 501 15.93 14.45 -10.15
N VAL A 502 16.28 13.18 -9.97
CA VAL A 502 15.37 12.05 -10.05
C VAL A 502 15.21 11.48 -8.64
N GLN A 503 13.99 11.34 -8.16
CA GLN A 503 13.70 10.67 -6.90
C GLN A 503 12.54 9.70 -7.10
N CYS A 504 12.73 8.42 -6.76
CA CYS A 504 11.66 7.43 -6.82
C CYS A 504 11.86 6.32 -5.78
N SER A 505 10.84 5.47 -5.63
CA SER A 505 10.82 4.41 -4.61
C SER A 505 11.14 3.02 -5.19
N SER A 506 11.12 2.88 -6.52
CA SER A 506 11.47 1.64 -7.22
C SER A 506 12.18 1.96 -8.53
N ILE A 507 13.01 1.02 -8.99
CA ILE A 507 13.84 1.18 -10.19
C ILE A 507 13.69 -0.06 -11.05
N GLY A 508 13.28 0.13 -12.31
CA GLY A 508 13.17 -0.94 -13.29
C GLY A 508 14.51 -1.29 -13.95
N SER A 509 14.46 -2.19 -14.95
CA SER A 509 15.61 -2.47 -15.82
C SER A 509 15.81 -1.33 -16.82
N LEU A 510 16.84 -0.51 -16.63
CA LEU A 510 17.10 0.70 -17.40
C LEU A 510 17.94 0.41 -18.65
N GLY A 511 18.79 -0.61 -18.61
CA GLY A 511 19.68 -1.00 -19.70
C GLY A 511 21.08 -1.33 -19.20
N SER A 512 21.88 -1.91 -20.09
CA SER A 512 23.27 -2.27 -19.83
C SER A 512 24.19 -1.06 -19.67
N LYS A 513 23.81 0.08 -20.24
CA LYS A 513 24.56 1.35 -20.18
C LYS A 513 23.61 2.52 -19.89
N PRO A 514 24.10 3.64 -19.31
CA PRO A 514 23.28 4.81 -19.03
C PRO A 514 22.52 5.35 -20.25
N GLU A 515 23.14 5.30 -21.42
CA GLU A 515 22.62 5.81 -22.70
C GLU A 515 21.45 4.99 -23.25
N ASP A 516 21.28 3.74 -22.82
CA ASP A 516 20.27 2.83 -23.36
C ASP A 516 18.84 3.34 -23.14
N TRP A 517 18.60 4.12 -22.07
CA TRP A 517 17.29 4.71 -21.80
C TRP A 517 17.32 5.88 -20.80
N LEU A 518 18.09 5.78 -19.71
CA LEU A 518 18.07 6.82 -18.66
C LEU A 518 18.61 8.15 -19.20
N LEU A 519 19.78 8.13 -19.83
CA LEU A 519 20.37 9.33 -20.42
C LEU A 519 19.93 9.55 -21.87
N GLY A 520 19.48 8.51 -22.58
CA GLY A 520 18.99 8.59 -23.96
C GLY A 520 17.61 9.23 -24.05
N ASP A 521 16.62 8.67 -23.34
CA ASP A 521 15.21 9.09 -23.43
C ASP A 521 14.81 10.01 -22.27
N MET A 522 15.09 9.57 -21.04
CA MET A 522 14.56 10.24 -19.84
C MET A 522 15.28 11.57 -19.57
N LEU A 523 16.61 11.63 -19.62
CA LEU A 523 17.34 12.89 -19.50
C LEU A 523 16.95 13.87 -20.63
N THR A 524 16.82 13.38 -21.87
CA THR A 524 16.35 14.20 -23.00
C THR A 524 14.95 14.78 -22.73
N THR A 525 14.05 13.98 -22.16
CA THR A 525 12.73 14.44 -21.72
C THR A 525 12.85 15.51 -20.63
N PHE A 526 13.59 15.25 -19.56
CA PHE A 526 13.71 16.16 -18.41
C PHE A 526 14.46 17.46 -18.71
N THR A 527 15.16 17.51 -19.84
CA THR A 527 15.91 18.69 -20.33
C THR A 527 15.26 19.32 -21.56
N SER A 528 14.02 18.93 -21.86
CA SER A 528 13.20 19.56 -22.89
C SER A 528 12.87 21.01 -22.53
N GLY A 529 12.83 21.87 -23.54
CA GLY A 529 12.64 23.32 -23.40
C GLY A 529 13.09 24.05 -24.67
N LYS A 530 12.67 25.31 -24.81
CA LYS A 530 13.07 26.19 -25.90
C LYS A 530 14.58 26.44 -25.82
N ARG A 531 15.25 26.22 -26.95
CA ARG A 531 16.70 26.18 -27.10
C ARG A 531 17.22 27.44 -27.80
N ASN A 532 18.13 28.16 -27.16
CA ASN A 532 18.92 29.25 -27.72
C ASN A 532 20.42 28.90 -27.57
N GLY A 533 21.09 28.57 -28.68
CA GLY A 533 22.54 28.30 -28.70
C GLY A 533 22.94 26.84 -28.51
N VAL A 534 24.23 26.63 -28.21
CA VAL A 534 24.86 25.31 -28.05
C VAL A 534 24.70 24.84 -26.60
N TYR A 535 24.30 23.58 -26.42
CA TYR A 535 23.97 23.04 -25.10
C TYR A 535 24.84 21.85 -24.72
N SER A 536 25.32 21.88 -23.48
CA SER A 536 25.99 20.73 -22.86
C SER A 536 24.95 19.73 -22.34
N LYS A 537 25.39 18.47 -22.15
CA LYS A 537 24.58 17.43 -21.49
C LYS A 537 24.59 17.70 -19.98
N PRO A 538 23.44 17.98 -19.35
CA PRO A 538 23.39 18.29 -17.92
C PRO A 538 23.64 17.05 -17.08
N LYS A 539 24.05 17.30 -15.83
CA LYS A 539 24.21 16.25 -14.83
C LYS A 539 22.84 15.71 -14.38
N LEU A 540 22.80 14.43 -14.06
CA LEU A 540 21.65 13.78 -13.42
C LEU A 540 22.07 13.30 -12.03
N LYS A 541 21.24 13.57 -11.02
CA LYS A 541 21.38 13.03 -9.66
C LYS A 541 20.18 12.16 -9.34
N PHE A 542 20.41 11.00 -8.76
CA PHE A 542 19.39 9.99 -8.50
C PHE A 542 19.24 9.76 -6.99
N ILE A 543 18.25 10.38 -6.37
CA ILE A 543 17.97 10.23 -4.94
C ILE A 543 17.25 8.89 -4.74
N TYR A 544 17.90 7.97 -4.03
CA TYR A 544 17.35 6.68 -3.65
C TYR A 544 17.99 6.24 -2.31
N PRO A 545 17.22 5.64 -1.38
CA PRO A 545 17.76 5.28 -0.08
C PRO A 545 18.91 4.27 -0.14
N SER A 546 19.95 4.51 0.65
CA SER A 546 20.97 3.51 0.97
C SER A 546 20.43 2.48 1.97
N PHE A 547 21.17 1.38 2.15
CA PHE A 547 20.89 0.42 3.22
C PHE A 547 20.85 1.11 4.59
N GLU A 548 21.79 2.02 4.86
CA GLU A 548 21.89 2.74 6.13
C GLU A 548 20.72 3.70 6.36
N ASN A 549 20.20 4.35 5.30
CA ASN A 549 18.96 5.14 5.43
C ASN A 549 17.79 4.28 5.92
N ILE A 550 17.69 3.03 5.46
CA ILE A 550 16.60 2.13 5.83
C ILE A 550 16.82 1.49 7.19
N ALA A 551 18.04 1.03 7.49
CA ALA A 551 18.39 0.49 8.80
C ALA A 551 18.08 1.48 9.94
N ASN A 552 18.30 2.78 9.72
CA ASN A 552 18.03 3.85 10.69
C ASN A 552 16.63 4.47 10.59
N SER A 553 15.78 3.98 9.70
CA SER A 553 14.41 4.47 9.57
C SER A 553 13.56 4.18 10.81
N TYR A 554 12.40 4.81 10.96
CA TYR A 554 11.49 4.56 12.09
C TYR A 554 11.05 3.09 12.19
N ASP A 555 10.93 2.40 11.06
CA ASP A 555 10.55 0.99 10.98
C ASP A 555 11.75 0.04 10.83
N GLY A 556 12.98 0.56 10.90
CA GLY A 556 14.21 -0.18 10.59
C GLY A 556 14.15 -0.85 9.21
N ILE A 557 14.68 -2.07 9.09
CA ILE A 557 14.72 -2.85 7.85
C ILE A 557 13.33 -3.02 7.20
N LEU A 558 12.25 -3.11 8.00
CA LEU A 558 10.88 -3.22 7.48
C LEU A 558 10.42 -1.94 6.75
N GLY A 559 11.05 -0.81 7.05
CA GLY A 559 10.86 0.47 6.35
C GLY A 559 11.05 0.34 4.84
N GLY A 560 11.97 -0.51 4.42
CA GLY A 560 12.30 -0.72 3.01
C GLY A 560 11.29 -1.57 2.23
N GLY A 561 10.22 -2.07 2.87
CA GLY A 561 9.16 -2.84 2.21
C GLY A 561 8.43 -2.08 1.10
N CYS A 562 8.45 -0.76 1.14
CA CYS A 562 7.88 0.11 0.11
C CYS A 562 8.88 0.46 -1.02
N LEU A 563 10.09 -0.12 -0.99
CA LEU A 563 11.17 0.18 -1.94
C LEU A 563 11.54 -1.05 -2.77
N PRO A 564 10.69 -1.46 -3.75
CA PRO A 564 10.92 -2.69 -4.51
C PRO A 564 11.98 -2.47 -5.60
N TYR A 565 13.25 -2.39 -5.22
CA TYR A 565 14.39 -2.52 -6.12
C TYR A 565 15.14 -3.82 -5.79
N SER A 566 15.24 -4.75 -6.74
CA SER A 566 15.91 -6.02 -6.48
C SER A 566 17.40 -5.96 -6.81
N ARG A 567 18.20 -6.71 -6.06
CA ARG A 567 19.63 -6.91 -6.35
C ARG A 567 19.82 -7.51 -7.75
N ALA A 568 18.96 -8.43 -8.15
CA ALA A 568 19.00 -9.05 -9.48
C ALA A 568 18.77 -8.04 -10.63
N THR A 569 17.94 -7.01 -10.42
CA THR A 569 17.81 -5.89 -11.37
C THR A 569 19.06 -5.02 -11.34
N HIS A 570 19.60 -4.74 -10.15
CA HIS A 570 20.77 -3.88 -9.99
C HIS A 570 22.04 -4.42 -10.66
N LEU A 571 22.32 -5.72 -10.53
CA LEU A 571 23.48 -6.38 -11.16
C LEU A 571 23.53 -6.21 -12.69
N LYS A 572 22.42 -5.86 -13.34
CA LYS A 572 22.35 -5.60 -14.79
C LYS A 572 22.65 -4.15 -15.17
N GLN A 573 22.79 -3.26 -14.17
CA GLN A 573 22.89 -1.82 -14.32
C GLN A 573 23.67 -1.16 -13.16
N GLU A 574 24.76 -1.78 -12.71
CA GLU A 574 25.57 -1.28 -11.58
C GLU A 574 26.12 0.13 -11.80
N TRP A 575 26.24 0.55 -13.08
CA TRP A 575 26.56 1.92 -13.47
C TRP A 575 25.66 2.96 -12.80
N LEU A 576 24.44 2.59 -12.40
CA LEU A 576 23.47 3.49 -11.78
C LEU A 576 23.95 4.03 -10.42
N THR A 577 24.75 3.26 -9.66
CA THR A 577 25.26 3.67 -8.34
C THR A 577 26.06 4.97 -8.43
N SER A 578 26.77 5.21 -9.53
CA SER A 578 27.53 6.46 -9.76
C SER A 578 26.67 7.73 -9.84
N PHE A 579 25.36 7.59 -10.04
CA PHE A 579 24.40 8.69 -10.05
C PHE A 579 23.70 8.86 -8.70
N MET A 580 23.83 7.91 -7.77
CA MET A 580 22.99 7.85 -6.58
C MET A 580 23.35 8.88 -5.51
N CYS A 581 22.32 9.38 -4.84
CA CYS A 581 22.38 10.33 -3.73
C CYS A 581 21.52 9.83 -2.57
N GLN A 582 21.96 10.12 -1.35
CA GLN A 582 21.31 9.77 -0.09
C GLN A 582 19.90 10.36 -0.01
N TRP A 583 18.99 9.61 0.61
CA TRP A 583 17.72 10.18 1.05
C TRP A 583 17.96 11.04 2.31
N THR A 584 17.70 12.34 2.19
CA THR A 584 17.81 13.32 3.27
C THR A 584 16.65 14.30 3.18
N SER A 585 16.00 14.57 4.31
CA SER A 585 14.82 15.43 4.42
C SER A 585 14.73 15.97 5.85
N ASP A 586 15.84 16.49 6.38
CA ASP A 586 15.98 17.01 7.73
C ASP A 586 15.17 18.29 7.90
N LYS A 587 15.19 19.19 6.91
CA LYS A 587 14.38 20.43 6.91
C LYS A 587 12.87 20.15 6.92
N ARG A 588 12.46 18.94 6.55
CA ARG A 588 11.07 18.47 6.58
C ARG A 588 10.87 17.32 7.57
N HIS A 589 11.82 17.08 8.48
CA HIS A 589 11.72 16.08 9.56
C HIS A 589 11.39 14.65 9.11
N ARG A 590 11.94 14.23 7.96
CA ARG A 590 11.55 13.01 7.22
C ARG A 590 12.71 12.13 6.77
N THR A 591 13.96 12.43 7.14
CA THR A 591 15.12 11.58 6.81
C THR A 591 14.93 10.13 7.26
N ARG A 592 14.30 9.91 8.43
CA ARG A 592 14.00 8.58 8.96
C ARG A 592 12.68 7.96 8.45
N ALA A 593 11.94 8.65 7.58
CA ALA A 593 10.71 8.17 6.97
C ALA A 593 10.98 7.83 5.49
N PRO A 594 11.11 6.54 5.12
CA PRO A 594 11.51 6.14 3.78
C PRO A 594 10.62 6.76 2.69
N PRO A 595 11.21 7.20 1.56
CA PRO A 595 10.49 7.88 0.50
C PRO A 595 9.69 6.90 -0.35
N HIS A 596 8.36 6.97 -0.24
CA HIS A 596 7.46 6.36 -1.21
C HIS A 596 6.90 7.40 -2.20
N ILE A 597 7.16 8.69 -1.99
CA ILE A 597 7.01 9.75 -2.99
C ILE A 597 7.87 9.47 -4.24
N LYS A 598 7.44 9.96 -5.41
CA LYS A 598 8.24 10.02 -6.63
C LYS A 598 8.19 11.44 -7.17
N SER A 599 9.35 12.01 -7.45
CA SER A 599 9.46 13.36 -7.97
C SER A 599 10.62 13.53 -8.94
N TYR A 600 10.42 14.43 -9.89
CA TYR A 600 11.38 14.73 -10.95
C TYR A 600 11.43 16.24 -11.14
N CYS A 601 12.62 16.82 -11.10
CA CYS A 601 12.76 18.26 -11.21
C CYS A 601 14.10 18.68 -11.79
N ARG A 602 14.23 19.99 -12.03
CA ARG A 602 15.44 20.60 -12.55
C ARG A 602 15.77 21.85 -11.74
N VAL A 603 16.98 21.90 -11.20
CA VAL A 603 17.42 22.95 -10.27
C VAL A 603 18.65 23.68 -10.83
N SER A 604 18.85 24.92 -10.42
CA SER A 604 20.08 25.66 -10.76
C SER A 604 21.32 25.01 -10.15
N PRO A 605 22.53 25.24 -10.71
CA PRO A 605 23.77 24.64 -10.19
C PRO A 605 24.07 24.96 -8.72
N ASP A 606 23.60 26.11 -8.23
CA ASP A 606 23.67 26.59 -6.85
C ASP A 606 22.45 26.17 -6.00
N TYR A 607 21.50 25.44 -6.57
CA TYR A 607 20.28 24.93 -5.93
C TYR A 607 19.33 26.02 -5.38
N SER A 608 19.44 27.25 -5.89
CA SER A 608 18.60 28.38 -5.45
C SER A 608 17.30 28.53 -6.27
N LYS A 609 17.23 27.95 -7.47
CA LYS A 609 16.11 28.08 -8.41
C LYS A 609 15.63 26.72 -8.91
N LEU A 610 14.31 26.56 -9.04
CA LEU A 610 13.65 25.35 -9.54
C LEU A 610 12.91 25.65 -10.84
N SER A 611 13.28 25.02 -11.96
CA SER A 611 12.65 25.27 -13.27
C SER A 611 11.25 24.65 -13.38
N TYR A 612 11.07 23.45 -12.83
CA TYR A 612 9.79 22.74 -12.76
C TYR A 612 9.84 21.68 -11.68
N PHE A 613 8.67 21.19 -11.25
CA PHE A 613 8.55 20.06 -10.35
C PHE A 613 7.48 19.09 -10.85
N VAL A 614 7.76 17.79 -10.78
CA VAL A 614 6.81 16.72 -11.08
C VAL A 614 6.54 15.93 -9.80
N LEU A 615 5.28 15.73 -9.47
CA LEU A 615 4.80 14.76 -8.48
C LEU A 615 4.02 13.67 -9.21
N THR A 616 4.36 12.39 -9.04
CA THR A 616 3.72 11.32 -9.81
C THR A 616 3.74 9.99 -9.08
N SER A 617 2.91 9.04 -9.52
CA SER A 617 3.04 7.64 -9.14
C SER A 617 4.16 6.91 -9.91
N ALA A 618 4.58 7.43 -11.06
CA ALA A 618 5.56 6.79 -11.94
C ALA A 618 6.94 6.68 -11.28
N ASN A 619 7.39 5.45 -11.08
CA ASN A 619 8.78 5.14 -10.72
C ASN A 619 9.70 5.23 -11.96
N MET A 620 11.03 5.23 -11.76
CA MET A 620 11.97 5.19 -12.88
C MET A 620 11.97 3.81 -13.54
N SER A 621 11.07 3.61 -14.50
CA SER A 621 10.93 2.37 -15.26
C SER A 621 10.32 2.61 -16.64
N LYS A 622 10.73 1.78 -17.61
CA LYS A 622 10.13 1.72 -18.96
C LYS A 622 8.64 1.37 -18.92
N ALA A 623 8.21 0.58 -17.94
CA ALA A 623 6.81 0.19 -17.77
C ALA A 623 5.91 1.40 -17.46
N ALA A 624 6.41 2.33 -16.63
CA ALA A 624 5.69 3.53 -16.21
C ALA A 624 5.79 4.67 -17.22
N TRP A 625 7.01 5.01 -17.65
CA TRP A 625 7.25 6.18 -18.49
C TRP A 625 7.13 5.90 -20.00
N GLY A 626 7.29 4.64 -20.39
CA GLY A 626 7.24 4.17 -21.77
C GLY A 626 8.61 4.02 -22.43
N MET A 627 8.64 3.24 -23.51
CA MET A 627 9.79 3.06 -24.39
C MET A 627 9.38 3.29 -25.84
N LEU A 628 10.09 4.18 -26.52
CA LEU A 628 9.97 4.37 -27.96
C LEU A 628 10.69 3.24 -28.69
N ASN A 629 10.01 2.61 -29.65
CA ASN A 629 10.66 1.70 -30.57
C ASN A 629 11.24 2.45 -31.79
N LYS A 630 11.99 1.73 -32.64
CA LYS A 630 12.58 2.30 -33.86
C LYS A 630 11.56 2.90 -34.85
N SER A 631 10.29 2.47 -34.79
CA SER A 631 9.20 3.00 -35.61
C SER A 631 8.48 4.19 -34.97
N GLY A 632 8.99 4.74 -33.87
CA GLY A 632 8.37 5.86 -33.15
C GLY A 632 7.07 5.51 -32.42
N THR A 633 6.77 4.22 -32.20
CA THR A 633 5.65 3.79 -31.37
C THR A 633 6.09 3.74 -29.91
N LEU A 634 5.31 4.37 -29.03
CA LEU A 634 5.54 4.41 -27.60
C LEU A 634 4.82 3.23 -26.93
N ASN A 635 5.56 2.35 -26.27
CA ASN A 635 5.00 1.24 -25.51
C ASN A 635 5.01 1.56 -24.02
N ILE A 636 3.84 1.57 -23.38
CA ILE A 636 3.65 1.76 -21.95
C ILE A 636 2.99 0.50 -21.39
N LEU A 637 3.37 0.07 -20.19
CA LEU A 637 2.82 -1.14 -19.57
C LEU A 637 1.93 -0.84 -18.36
N SER A 638 2.05 0.34 -17.74
CA SER A 638 1.40 0.68 -16.47
C SER A 638 0.49 1.90 -16.56
N TYR A 639 -0.53 1.93 -15.70
CA TYR A 639 -1.31 3.14 -15.43
C TYR A 639 -0.58 3.98 -14.39
N GLU A 640 -0.30 5.24 -14.73
CA GLU A 640 0.31 6.21 -13.82
C GLU A 640 -0.42 7.56 -13.93
N ALA A 641 -0.40 8.34 -12.86
CA ALA A 641 -0.89 9.71 -12.85
C ALA A 641 -0.01 10.60 -11.99
N GLY A 642 0.09 11.87 -12.38
CA GLY A 642 0.88 12.87 -11.69
C GLY A 642 0.48 14.28 -12.10
N VAL A 643 1.15 15.25 -11.50
CA VAL A 643 1.01 16.67 -11.79
C VAL A 643 2.38 17.31 -12.02
N LEU A 644 2.43 18.24 -12.97
CA LEU A 644 3.59 19.07 -13.27
C LEU A 644 3.31 20.53 -12.86
N PHE A 645 4.23 21.07 -12.08
CA PHE A 645 4.26 22.46 -11.64
C PHE A 645 5.22 23.27 -12.51
N LEU A 646 4.71 24.37 -13.09
CA LEU A 646 5.49 25.31 -13.88
C LEU A 646 5.36 26.73 -13.31
N PRO A 647 6.46 27.44 -13.03
CA PRO A 647 6.46 28.69 -12.27
C PRO A 647 5.64 29.80 -12.93
N GLN A 648 5.54 29.81 -14.26
CA GLN A 648 4.79 30.81 -15.01
C GLN A 648 3.29 30.82 -14.65
N PHE A 649 2.73 29.69 -14.21
CA PHE A 649 1.30 29.56 -13.89
C PHE A 649 0.97 29.92 -12.44
N PHE A 650 1.97 29.93 -11.55
CA PHE A 650 1.77 30.16 -10.12
C PHE A 650 2.19 31.56 -9.70
N ILE A 651 3.33 32.02 -10.20
CA ILE A 651 4.05 33.18 -9.67
C ILE A 651 4.59 34.10 -10.79
N GLU A 652 4.22 33.85 -12.05
CA GLU A 652 4.61 34.67 -13.22
C GLU A 652 6.13 34.86 -13.38
N LYS A 653 6.93 33.89 -12.91
CA LYS A 653 8.39 33.83 -13.06
C LYS A 653 8.81 32.59 -13.86
N ASP A 654 10.07 32.57 -14.30
CA ASP A 654 10.66 31.42 -15.01
C ASP A 654 11.22 30.31 -14.10
N TYR A 655 11.23 30.55 -12.78
CA TYR A 655 11.68 29.60 -11.77
C TYR A 655 10.89 29.78 -10.48
N PHE A 656 10.74 28.70 -9.70
CA PHE A 656 10.34 28.81 -8.30
C PHE A 656 11.58 29.10 -7.41
N PRO A 657 11.47 30.02 -6.44
CA PRO A 657 12.51 30.22 -5.43
C PRO A 657 12.70 28.98 -4.54
N LEU A 658 13.96 28.65 -4.23
CA LEU A 658 14.32 27.61 -3.27
C LEU A 658 15.02 28.15 -2.01
N THR A 659 15.28 29.46 -1.97
CA THR A 659 15.90 30.14 -0.84
C THR A 659 15.12 31.40 -0.48
N GLU A 660 15.28 31.87 0.75
CA GLU A 660 14.58 33.04 1.27
C GLU A 660 14.95 34.31 0.49
N GLU A 661 16.20 34.44 0.05
CA GLU A 661 16.70 35.63 -0.65
C GLU A 661 16.03 35.84 -2.02
N LEU A 662 15.55 34.77 -2.65
CA LEU A 662 14.85 34.82 -3.94
C LEU A 662 13.32 34.83 -3.80
N SER A 663 12.82 34.64 -2.58
CA SER A 663 11.40 34.55 -2.29
C SER A 663 10.79 35.90 -1.94
N ASP A 664 9.51 36.05 -2.22
CA ASP A 664 8.71 37.20 -1.82
C ASP A 664 7.25 36.78 -1.61
N LYS A 665 6.38 37.72 -1.22
CA LYS A 665 4.95 37.46 -0.96
C LYS A 665 4.21 36.84 -2.17
N ASN A 666 4.59 37.21 -3.39
CA ASN A 666 3.97 36.73 -4.63
C ASN A 666 4.71 35.51 -5.22
N ALA A 667 5.93 35.25 -4.76
CA ALA A 667 6.74 34.09 -5.13
C ALA A 667 7.32 33.41 -3.88
N PRO A 668 6.50 32.71 -3.08
CA PRO A 668 6.99 32.00 -1.91
C PRO A 668 7.88 30.82 -2.30
N ILE A 669 8.73 30.37 -1.37
CA ILE A 669 9.61 29.22 -1.57
C ILE A 669 8.81 27.98 -1.97
N PHE A 670 9.29 27.25 -2.99
CA PHE A 670 8.69 25.95 -3.33
C PHE A 670 9.03 24.91 -2.24
N PRO A 671 8.03 24.24 -1.65
CA PRO A 671 8.24 23.35 -0.51
C PRO A 671 8.83 21.99 -0.91
N MET A 672 10.13 21.96 -1.23
CA MET A 672 10.84 20.75 -1.63
C MET A 672 10.68 19.61 -0.60
N PRO A 673 10.50 18.35 -1.05
CA PRO A 673 10.26 17.21 -0.15
C PRO A 673 11.53 16.60 0.45
N TYR A 674 12.71 17.04 0.02
CA TYR A 674 14.03 16.58 0.46
C TYR A 674 15.02 17.74 0.44
N ASP A 675 16.16 17.56 1.11
CA ASP A 675 17.17 18.59 1.24
C ASP A 675 17.95 18.80 -0.07
N LEU A 676 18.40 20.03 -0.27
CA LEU A 676 19.27 20.44 -1.36
C LEU A 676 20.53 21.10 -0.79
N PRO A 677 21.71 20.88 -1.39
CA PRO A 677 21.98 19.97 -2.50
C PRO A 677 21.89 18.47 -2.09
N PRO A 678 21.52 17.55 -2.99
CA PRO A 678 21.54 16.12 -2.66
C PRO A 678 22.97 15.64 -2.42
N LEU A 679 23.15 14.90 -1.32
CA LEU A 679 24.41 14.28 -0.90
C LEU A 679 24.67 13.02 -1.74
N PRO A 680 25.74 12.97 -2.56
CA PRO A 680 26.10 11.76 -3.30
C PRO A 680 26.39 10.58 -2.37
N PHE A 681 26.19 9.35 -2.86
CA PHE A 681 26.64 8.16 -2.15
C PHE A 681 28.16 8.19 -1.95
N ALA A 682 28.61 7.87 -0.75
CA ALA A 682 29.98 7.53 -0.45
C ALA A 682 30.37 6.19 -1.08
N PHE A 683 31.66 5.91 -1.19
CA PHE A 683 32.16 4.65 -1.76
C PHE A 683 31.65 3.40 -1.03
N SER A 684 31.39 3.50 0.27
CA SER A 684 30.87 2.41 1.11
C SER A 684 29.35 2.27 1.07
N ASP A 685 28.63 3.21 0.47
CA ASP A 685 27.17 3.17 0.47
C ASP A 685 26.64 2.12 -0.49
N VAL A 686 25.71 1.30 0.01
CA VAL A 686 25.02 0.29 -0.78
C VAL A 686 23.57 0.76 -0.98
N PRO A 687 23.04 0.76 -2.22
CA PRO A 687 21.63 1.04 -2.45
C PRO A 687 20.76 0.05 -1.66
N TRP A 688 19.61 0.49 -1.16
CA TRP A 688 18.66 -0.44 -0.58
C TRP A 688 18.14 -1.43 -1.63
N PHE A 689 18.19 -2.72 -1.31
CA PHE A 689 17.55 -3.78 -2.09
C PHE A 689 16.44 -4.43 -1.28
N ILE A 690 15.28 -4.64 -1.90
CA ILE A 690 14.11 -5.27 -1.28
C ILE A 690 14.41 -6.68 -0.74
N ASP A 691 15.38 -7.35 -1.34
CA ASP A 691 15.87 -8.66 -0.92
C ASP A 691 16.42 -8.65 0.51
N SER A 692 16.81 -7.49 1.06
CA SER A 692 17.36 -7.34 2.42
C SER A 692 16.31 -7.46 3.53
N ILE A 693 15.02 -7.59 3.18
CA ILE A 693 13.93 -7.85 4.15
C ILE A 693 13.83 -9.34 4.49
N LEU A 694 14.30 -10.20 3.58
CA LEU A 694 14.31 -11.66 3.71
C LEU A 694 15.53 -12.10 4.52
#